data_AF-A0A7X7RKJ2-F1
#
_entry.id   AF-A0A7X7RKJ2-F1
#
_cell.length_a   1.000
_cell.length_b   1.000
_cell.length_c   1.000
_cell.angle_alpha   90.00
_cell.angle_beta   90.00
_cell.angle_gamma   90.00
#
_symmetry.space_group_name_H-M   'P 1'
#
loop_
_entity.id
_entity.type
_entity.pdbx_description
1 polymer ?
#
loop_
_entity_poly.entity_id
_entity_poly.type
_entity_poly.pdbx_seq_one_letter_code
_entity_poly.pdbx_strand_id
1 'polypeptide(L)'
;MIISHFNRYFEKHGRKTYIVLGIIISLMFVVFVTPGDIFGGGNGPKGDFGKMYGKSLKRPLVMKKMAETYIGICLRYPQALGQDFGTEMLFHETLNRMRLLHEAQKTKVPEISDSEIAASIHANRLFQDNGKFSLEFFQRFTENFLQPRGLVAIDLDRIVKENIIIERMEEAVTADAKVDEQEVAGYVEKYTGKFTAFAMDEKKDSQPTEQDIEGFFANRKADIKIPDSKSALVASFVSADLLAKVTAGKADKSLLEQIEPQDSEVRQQFDAFKDSTYKNKDFESTKPQIVTTLRSRNVRRYLQNQAKDLMEKFRAPVQGESDSDRIARFRQEAEKAGAKIIPTGFLTSGDSIPGMPGKNDSLARAIRSLQHKGEVSEMAYSPAGMAVACLTEVQPTPVPSEINAEVREVIADLLLTERAQAFYQEHIASYASLAPTVKDRRELGKPRITEIQNDKTLSDEEKQTLMTSYQEELQEYVFPFFREEKRSFALVSFNPEKFLSDIVDSELDLEAGYKQRLDEYQKKQIRLAKLVQNTTGLDESGKAAKKAKLSAALEKIAAGTDFAALIKDYSDEQPSGEQPLLDLKNLDADLAAQVTDLEAGQVSGIIETADSYQLVKVLERNDGRTLEEVKDELISILRQEKSVQMAFDAALSFAGKISDIWWKESEQDSSFDAQAALAKLAQETAKAEYSTIPKVSRNATVNPQVGRDLELLEAVFNTSRTEPFTTAVKGTNASYLACLLEAEAPYLAAPEQDPASLNTLKSIYRRKVAMDACRKRAEAEAERISAALKENDGDFEKAAGQTTFTDLEAFGRFEPGDLQQKARVSDIGTAMQAVAKAEVNSLLPPLKTSNGYILLYLTGKSIPDDENSRSLMENVRNYLLQQNKQKALTSFYQRLEAESNTQLPEGLNDHNGR
;
A
#
# COMPACT_ATOMS: atom_id res chain seq x y z
N MET A 1 -53.02 -41.19 -17.22
CA MET A 1 -52.73 -41.97 -18.45
C MET A 1 -51.72 -41.30 -19.41
N ILE A 2 -51.06 -40.20 -19.01
CA ILE A 2 -50.08 -39.47 -19.85
C ILE A 2 -48.63 -39.80 -19.44
N ILE A 3 -48.37 -40.08 -18.16
CA ILE A 3 -47.03 -40.36 -17.63
C ILE A 3 -46.49 -41.74 -18.09
N SER A 4 -47.34 -42.75 -18.30
CA SER A 4 -46.87 -44.06 -18.81
C SER A 4 -46.58 -44.06 -20.33
N HIS A 5 -47.17 -43.12 -21.07
CA HIS A 5 -46.83 -42.91 -22.49
C HIS A 5 -45.56 -42.05 -22.65
N PHE A 6 -45.32 -41.13 -21.71
CA PHE A 6 -44.13 -40.27 -21.69
C PHE A 6 -42.85 -41.06 -21.39
N ASN A 7 -42.88 -41.97 -20.41
CA ASN A 7 -41.72 -42.81 -20.10
C ASN A 7 -41.40 -43.82 -21.22
N ARG A 8 -42.41 -44.38 -21.90
CA ARG A 8 -42.20 -45.25 -23.07
C ARG A 8 -41.64 -44.52 -24.30
N TYR A 9 -41.91 -43.22 -24.43
CA TYR A 9 -41.35 -42.39 -25.50
C TYR A 9 -39.86 -42.11 -25.27
N PHE A 10 -39.47 -41.82 -24.01
CA PHE A 10 -38.07 -41.64 -23.64
C PHE A 10 -37.24 -42.93 -23.66
N GLU A 11 -37.84 -44.09 -23.39
CA GLU A 11 -37.15 -45.38 -23.59
C GLU A 11 -36.87 -45.69 -25.06
N LYS A 12 -37.79 -45.34 -25.97
CA LYS A 12 -37.68 -45.69 -27.40
C LYS A 12 -36.92 -44.66 -28.24
N HIS A 13 -36.90 -43.39 -27.81
CA HIS A 13 -36.28 -42.28 -28.54
C HIS A 13 -35.28 -41.44 -27.73
N GLY A 14 -34.99 -41.82 -26.49
CA GLY A 14 -34.17 -41.05 -25.54
C GLY A 14 -32.86 -40.53 -26.14
N ARG A 15 -32.13 -41.35 -26.90
CA ARG A 15 -30.85 -40.93 -27.49
C ARG A 15 -30.99 -39.76 -28.49
N LYS A 16 -32.08 -39.66 -29.25
CA LYS A 16 -32.31 -38.54 -30.19
C LYS A 16 -32.88 -37.32 -29.48
N THR A 17 -33.74 -37.52 -28.47
CA THR A 17 -34.32 -36.43 -27.68
C THR A 17 -33.27 -35.75 -26.80
N TYR A 18 -32.34 -36.51 -26.21
CA TYR A 18 -31.19 -35.95 -25.46
C TYR A 18 -30.17 -35.25 -26.36
N ILE A 19 -30.02 -35.66 -27.63
CA ILE A 19 -29.15 -34.94 -28.59
C ILE A 19 -29.78 -33.59 -28.98
N VAL A 20 -31.10 -33.53 -29.23
CA VAL A 20 -31.77 -32.27 -29.56
C VAL A 20 -31.84 -31.32 -28.36
N LEU A 21 -32.15 -31.84 -27.17
CA LEU A 21 -32.15 -31.05 -25.94
C LEU A 21 -30.72 -30.60 -25.58
N GLY A 22 -29.72 -31.48 -25.79
CA GLY A 22 -28.31 -31.15 -25.64
C GLY A 22 -27.84 -30.08 -26.63
N ILE A 23 -28.32 -30.09 -27.88
CA ILE A 23 -28.02 -29.05 -28.88
C ILE A 23 -28.66 -27.72 -28.46
N ILE A 24 -29.88 -27.72 -27.93
CA ILE A 24 -30.57 -26.50 -27.48
C ILE A 24 -29.88 -25.90 -26.25
N ILE A 25 -29.49 -26.73 -25.27
CA ILE A 25 -28.73 -26.31 -24.09
C ILE A 25 -27.32 -25.85 -24.48
N SER A 26 -26.69 -26.52 -25.45
CA SER A 26 -25.39 -26.10 -26.01
C SER A 26 -25.48 -24.81 -26.82
N LEU A 27 -26.63 -24.50 -27.45
CA LEU A 27 -26.83 -23.24 -28.16
C LEU A 27 -27.09 -22.07 -27.20
N MET A 28 -27.66 -22.32 -26.01
CA MET A 28 -27.91 -21.28 -25.01
C MET A 28 -26.67 -20.90 -24.19
N PHE A 29 -25.64 -21.75 -24.12
CA PHE A 29 -24.35 -21.45 -23.48
C PHE A 29 -23.35 -20.68 -24.37
N VAL A 30 -23.70 -20.34 -25.61
CA VAL A 30 -22.79 -19.72 -26.60
C VAL A 30 -22.94 -18.19 -26.72
N VAL A 31 -23.71 -17.52 -25.84
CA VAL A 31 -23.99 -16.06 -25.99
C VAL A 31 -23.57 -15.17 -24.80
N PHE A 32 -22.88 -15.69 -23.77
CA PHE A 32 -22.27 -14.82 -22.74
C PHE A 32 -20.74 -14.89 -22.79
N VAL A 33 -20.15 -13.82 -23.33
CA VAL A 33 -18.73 -13.63 -23.59
C VAL A 33 -18.00 -13.25 -22.30
N THR A 34 -17.27 -14.19 -21.71
CA THR A 34 -16.15 -13.91 -20.79
C THR A 34 -14.88 -13.56 -21.59
N PRO A 35 -14.02 -12.61 -21.16
CA PRO A 35 -12.91 -12.07 -21.96
C PRO A 35 -11.78 -13.05 -22.32
N GLY A 36 -11.79 -14.29 -21.82
CA GLY A 36 -10.73 -15.28 -22.05
C GLY A 36 -10.88 -16.17 -23.29
N ASP A 37 -11.99 -16.08 -24.05
CA ASP A 37 -12.38 -17.13 -25.02
C ASP A 37 -12.08 -16.81 -26.50
N ILE A 38 -11.47 -15.65 -26.80
CA ILE A 38 -11.23 -15.21 -28.19
C ILE A 38 -10.10 -16.00 -28.87
N PHE A 39 -9.15 -16.51 -28.08
CA PHE A 39 -8.00 -17.26 -28.59
C PHE A 39 -8.10 -18.79 -28.40
N GLY A 40 -9.10 -19.26 -27.65
CA GLY A 40 -9.30 -20.67 -27.30
C GLY A 40 -9.64 -21.59 -28.49
N GLY A 41 -9.01 -22.76 -28.51
CA GLY A 41 -9.24 -23.84 -29.46
C GLY A 41 -10.39 -24.75 -29.03
N GLY A 42 -11.61 -24.23 -28.98
CA GLY A 42 -12.78 -25.05 -28.67
C GLY A 42 -14.05 -24.21 -28.60
N ASN A 43 -14.67 -23.93 -29.75
CA ASN A 43 -15.94 -23.19 -29.90
C ASN A 43 -15.96 -21.66 -29.67
N GLY A 44 -14.82 -20.96 -29.76
CA GLY A 44 -14.81 -19.49 -29.92
C GLY A 44 -15.34 -19.01 -31.29
N PRO A 45 -15.72 -17.72 -31.44
CA PRO A 45 -16.34 -17.18 -32.65
C PRO A 45 -15.50 -17.45 -33.90
N LYS A 46 -16.10 -17.98 -34.98
CA LYS A 46 -15.44 -18.26 -36.27
C LYS A 46 -15.12 -17.00 -37.10
N GLY A 47 -14.86 -15.86 -36.45
CA GLY A 47 -14.62 -14.57 -37.11
C GLY A 47 -13.15 -14.27 -37.38
N ASP A 48 -12.89 -13.40 -38.36
CA ASP A 48 -11.59 -12.73 -38.54
C ASP A 48 -11.32 -11.77 -37.37
N PHE A 49 -10.05 -11.50 -37.06
CA PHE A 49 -9.62 -10.56 -36.00
C PHE A 49 -9.79 -9.08 -36.40
N GLY A 50 -10.80 -8.77 -37.21
CA GLY A 50 -11.05 -7.41 -37.71
C GLY A 50 -10.21 -7.02 -38.94
N LYS A 51 -9.79 -5.75 -39.04
CA LYS A 51 -9.08 -5.20 -40.22
C LYS A 51 -7.88 -4.35 -39.83
N MET A 52 -6.85 -4.34 -40.68
CA MET A 52 -5.67 -3.46 -40.58
C MET A 52 -5.27 -2.99 -41.98
N TYR A 53 -5.02 -1.68 -42.16
CA TYR A 53 -4.82 -1.04 -43.47
C TYR A 53 -5.93 -1.39 -44.50
N GLY A 54 -7.17 -1.52 -44.03
CA GLY A 54 -8.33 -1.92 -44.85
C GLY A 54 -8.37 -3.41 -45.25
N LYS A 55 -7.37 -4.23 -44.89
CA LYS A 55 -7.32 -5.67 -45.18
C LYS A 55 -7.83 -6.50 -43.99
N SER A 56 -8.51 -7.62 -44.27
CA SER A 56 -9.03 -8.51 -43.22
C SER A 56 -7.91 -9.27 -42.50
N LEU A 57 -7.91 -9.26 -41.16
CA LEU A 57 -7.00 -10.01 -40.30
C LEU A 57 -7.52 -11.44 -40.10
N LYS A 58 -7.35 -12.28 -41.12
CA LYS A 58 -7.82 -13.68 -41.07
C LYS A 58 -7.14 -14.47 -39.96
N ARG A 59 -7.91 -15.26 -39.21
CA ARG A 59 -7.40 -16.05 -38.07
C ARG A 59 -6.17 -16.93 -38.42
N PRO A 60 -6.13 -17.70 -39.53
CA PRO A 60 -4.94 -18.48 -39.88
C PRO A 60 -3.70 -17.64 -40.18
N LEU A 61 -3.89 -16.44 -40.76
CA LEU A 61 -2.79 -15.51 -41.03
C LEU A 61 -2.24 -14.93 -39.72
N VAL A 62 -3.12 -14.49 -38.83
CA VAL A 62 -2.75 -13.93 -37.52
C VAL A 62 -2.04 -14.99 -36.68
N MET A 63 -2.59 -16.20 -36.58
CA MET A 63 -1.97 -17.29 -35.81
C MET A 63 -0.57 -17.64 -36.34
N LYS A 64 -0.40 -17.71 -37.68
CA LYS A 64 0.92 -17.90 -38.29
C LYS A 64 1.87 -16.73 -37.96
N LYS A 65 1.39 -15.49 -38.06
CA LYS A 65 2.20 -14.30 -37.75
C LYS A 65 2.54 -14.17 -36.26
N MET A 66 1.68 -14.66 -35.35
CA MET A 66 1.99 -14.77 -33.93
C MET A 66 3.09 -15.79 -33.66
N ALA A 67 3.05 -16.95 -34.32
CA ALA A 67 4.13 -17.94 -34.24
C ALA A 67 5.46 -17.37 -34.77
N GLU A 68 5.45 -16.66 -35.90
CA GLU A 68 6.63 -15.97 -36.44
C GLU A 68 7.15 -14.89 -35.50
N THR A 69 6.26 -14.11 -34.88
CA THR A 69 6.61 -13.05 -33.93
C THR A 69 7.25 -13.63 -32.68
N TYR A 70 6.72 -14.72 -32.13
CA TYR A 70 7.31 -15.44 -31.00
C TYR A 70 8.76 -15.87 -31.29
N ILE A 71 8.98 -16.48 -32.46
CA ILE A 71 10.33 -16.89 -32.89
C ILE A 71 11.22 -15.67 -33.11
N GLY A 72 10.70 -14.59 -33.71
CA GLY A 72 11.41 -13.33 -33.89
C GLY A 72 11.87 -12.72 -32.57
N ILE A 73 11.03 -12.75 -31.53
CA ILE A 73 11.37 -12.32 -30.17
C ILE A 73 12.48 -13.21 -29.60
N CYS A 74 12.36 -14.53 -29.69
CA CYS A 74 13.38 -15.47 -29.17
C CYS A 74 14.74 -15.27 -29.85
N LEU A 75 14.76 -14.99 -31.16
CA LEU A 75 16.01 -14.74 -31.89
C LEU A 75 16.68 -13.43 -31.46
N ARG A 76 15.89 -12.38 -31.18
CA ARG A 76 16.39 -11.08 -30.71
C ARG A 76 16.79 -11.14 -29.24
N TYR A 77 16.06 -11.91 -28.45
CA TYR A 77 16.22 -12.08 -27.00
C TYR A 77 16.26 -13.57 -26.64
N PRO A 78 17.44 -14.23 -26.76
CA PRO A 78 17.60 -15.67 -26.51
C PRO A 78 17.07 -16.15 -25.14
N GLN A 79 17.14 -15.30 -24.12
CA GLN A 79 16.62 -15.55 -22.77
C GLN A 79 15.10 -15.73 -22.71
N ALA A 80 14.38 -15.27 -23.74
CA ALA A 80 12.94 -15.36 -23.82
C ALA A 80 12.47 -16.72 -24.38
N LEU A 81 13.41 -17.60 -24.76
CA LEU A 81 13.10 -18.95 -25.24
C LEU A 81 12.44 -19.79 -24.13
N GLY A 82 11.20 -20.21 -24.37
CA GLY A 82 10.42 -21.02 -23.42
C GLY A 82 9.58 -20.19 -22.44
N GLN A 83 9.65 -18.87 -22.53
CA GLN A 83 8.77 -17.97 -21.78
C GLN A 83 7.36 -17.97 -22.39
N ASP A 84 6.33 -18.03 -21.54
CA ASP A 84 4.97 -17.73 -21.95
C ASP A 84 4.72 -16.22 -21.87
N PHE A 85 4.50 -15.58 -23.01
CA PHE A 85 4.22 -14.14 -23.09
C PHE A 85 2.75 -13.81 -22.85
N GLY A 86 1.87 -14.81 -22.79
CA GLY A 86 0.43 -14.59 -22.85
C GLY A 86 -0.04 -14.28 -24.27
N THR A 87 -1.24 -14.76 -24.62
CA THR A 87 -1.73 -14.69 -26.01
C THR A 87 -2.07 -13.27 -26.47
N GLU A 88 -2.58 -12.44 -25.56
CA GLU A 88 -2.95 -11.05 -25.84
C GLU A 88 -1.72 -10.19 -26.14
N MET A 89 -0.71 -10.21 -25.28
CA MET A 89 0.55 -9.47 -25.50
C MET A 89 1.20 -9.86 -26.83
N LEU A 90 1.29 -11.17 -27.12
CA LEU A 90 1.85 -11.66 -28.37
C LEU A 90 1.03 -11.21 -29.59
N PHE A 91 -0.30 -11.10 -29.45
CA PHE A 91 -1.18 -10.60 -30.51
C PHE A 91 -0.93 -9.12 -30.81
N HIS A 92 -0.87 -8.25 -29.80
CA HIS A 92 -0.57 -6.82 -29.98
C HIS A 92 0.84 -6.61 -30.55
N GLU A 93 1.83 -7.37 -30.08
CA GLU A 93 3.19 -7.32 -30.62
C GLU A 93 3.24 -7.74 -32.10
N THR A 94 2.44 -8.74 -32.47
CA THR A 94 2.30 -9.18 -33.86
C THR A 94 1.76 -8.06 -34.75
N LEU A 95 0.77 -7.29 -34.26
CA LEU A 95 0.24 -6.14 -35.00
C LEU A 95 1.31 -5.06 -35.18
N ASN A 96 2.08 -4.74 -34.15
CA ASN A 96 3.20 -3.78 -34.22
C ASN A 96 4.25 -4.21 -35.24
N ARG A 97 4.65 -5.49 -35.21
CA ARG A 97 5.56 -6.08 -36.19
C ARG A 97 5.03 -5.91 -37.62
N MET A 98 3.76 -6.21 -37.85
CA MET A 98 3.14 -6.08 -39.18
C MET A 98 3.10 -4.63 -39.67
N ARG A 99 2.78 -3.67 -38.80
CA ARG A 99 2.78 -2.23 -39.11
C ARG A 99 4.16 -1.74 -39.51
N LEU A 100 5.19 -2.14 -38.77
CA LEU A 100 6.57 -1.76 -39.04
C LEU A 100 7.04 -2.32 -40.40
N LEU A 101 6.79 -3.61 -40.66
CA LEU A 101 7.12 -4.22 -41.94
C LEU A 101 6.35 -3.59 -43.11
N HIS A 102 5.13 -3.09 -42.88
CA HIS A 102 4.39 -2.32 -43.87
C HIS A 102 5.06 -0.98 -44.17
N GLU A 103 5.48 -0.24 -43.15
CA GLU A 103 6.21 1.03 -43.31
C GLU A 103 7.56 0.79 -44.00
N ALA A 104 8.30 -0.27 -43.67
CA ALA A 104 9.57 -0.62 -44.30
C ALA A 104 9.43 -0.86 -45.83
N GLN A 105 8.31 -1.46 -46.26
CA GLN A 105 8.01 -1.64 -47.69
C GLN A 105 7.74 -0.30 -48.38
N LYS A 106 7.09 0.64 -47.69
CA LYS A 106 6.77 1.98 -48.19
C LYS A 106 8.02 2.87 -48.28
N THR A 107 8.93 2.78 -47.32
CA THR A 107 10.17 3.58 -47.25
C THR A 107 11.33 3.02 -48.08
N LYS A 108 11.14 1.85 -48.73
CA LYS A 108 12.15 1.17 -49.57
C LYS A 108 13.46 0.91 -48.83
N VAL A 109 13.37 0.31 -47.63
CA VAL A 109 14.56 -0.16 -46.88
C VAL A 109 15.43 -1.05 -47.80
N PRO A 110 16.77 -0.86 -47.81
CA PRO A 110 17.67 -1.63 -48.67
C PRO A 110 17.47 -3.14 -48.53
N GLU A 111 17.56 -3.86 -49.65
CA GLU A 111 17.36 -5.30 -49.68
C GLU A 111 18.42 -6.04 -48.85
N ILE A 112 17.97 -6.94 -47.98
CA ILE A 112 18.84 -7.80 -47.17
C ILE A 112 19.31 -8.98 -48.03
N SER A 113 20.62 -9.13 -48.16
CA SER A 113 21.26 -10.23 -48.91
C SER A 113 21.22 -11.55 -48.14
N ASP A 114 21.24 -12.68 -48.85
CA ASP A 114 21.25 -14.01 -48.23
C ASP A 114 22.49 -14.23 -47.35
N SER A 115 23.63 -13.64 -47.70
CA SER A 115 24.85 -13.70 -46.88
C SER A 115 24.69 -12.97 -45.54
N GLU A 116 23.90 -11.90 -45.50
CA GLU A 116 23.63 -11.14 -44.28
C GLU A 116 22.70 -11.92 -43.34
N ILE A 117 21.69 -12.59 -43.91
CA ILE A 117 20.79 -13.49 -43.16
C ILE A 117 21.61 -14.64 -42.55
N ALA A 118 22.46 -15.28 -43.36
CA ALA A 118 23.32 -16.36 -42.91
C ALA A 118 24.28 -15.90 -41.80
N ALA A 119 24.87 -14.71 -41.94
CA ALA A 119 25.74 -14.14 -40.91
C ALA A 119 24.99 -13.88 -39.59
N SER A 120 23.78 -13.34 -39.64
CA SER A 120 22.93 -13.12 -38.46
C SER A 120 22.58 -14.43 -37.75
N ILE A 121 22.25 -15.48 -38.51
CA ILE A 121 22.01 -16.83 -37.97
C ILE A 121 23.28 -17.37 -37.31
N HIS A 122 24.43 -17.31 -37.97
CA HIS A 122 25.69 -17.83 -37.42
C HIS A 122 26.14 -17.09 -36.15
N ALA A 123 25.84 -15.79 -36.07
CA ALA A 123 26.15 -14.96 -34.92
C ALA A 123 25.17 -15.11 -33.74
N ASN A 124 24.01 -15.75 -33.94
CA ASN A 124 22.99 -15.86 -32.91
C ASN A 124 23.41 -16.84 -31.81
N ARG A 125 23.31 -16.42 -30.54
CA ARG A 125 23.68 -17.24 -29.38
C ARG A 125 22.91 -18.55 -29.27
N LEU A 126 21.68 -18.62 -29.78
CA LEU A 126 20.87 -19.85 -29.78
C LEU A 126 21.48 -20.97 -30.62
N PHE A 127 22.35 -20.61 -31.58
CA PHE A 127 22.97 -21.55 -32.51
C PHE A 127 24.48 -21.67 -32.28
N GLN A 128 24.97 -21.23 -31.12
CA GLN A 128 26.40 -21.30 -30.78
C GLN A 128 26.67 -22.32 -29.69
N ASP A 129 27.77 -23.04 -29.85
CA ASP A 129 28.43 -23.85 -28.82
C ASP A 129 29.88 -23.35 -28.66
N ASN A 130 30.26 -22.98 -27.45
CA ASN A 130 31.56 -22.35 -27.14
C ASN A 130 31.93 -21.17 -28.09
N GLY A 131 30.94 -20.35 -28.46
CA GLY A 131 31.12 -19.19 -29.34
C GLY A 131 31.29 -19.51 -30.83
N LYS A 132 31.09 -20.77 -31.25
CA LYS A 132 31.09 -21.19 -32.66
C LYS A 132 29.73 -21.73 -33.08
N PHE A 133 29.35 -21.54 -34.34
CA PHE A 133 28.08 -22.06 -34.85
C PHE A 133 28.00 -23.58 -34.75
N SER A 134 26.90 -24.08 -34.18
CA SER A 134 26.58 -25.50 -34.03
C SER A 134 25.41 -25.87 -34.94
N LEU A 135 25.71 -26.68 -35.97
CA LEU A 135 24.68 -27.22 -36.86
C LEU A 135 23.66 -28.07 -36.09
N GLU A 136 24.10 -28.77 -35.04
CA GLU A 136 23.23 -29.59 -34.19
C GLU A 136 22.20 -28.74 -33.43
N PHE A 137 22.62 -27.60 -32.86
CA PHE A 137 21.69 -26.70 -32.16
C PHE A 137 20.70 -26.05 -33.12
N PHE A 138 21.17 -25.67 -34.32
CA PHE A 138 20.30 -25.18 -35.37
C PHE A 138 19.25 -26.24 -35.79
N GLN A 139 19.68 -27.48 -36.00
CA GLN A 139 18.77 -28.59 -36.34
C GLN A 139 17.74 -28.82 -35.21
N ARG A 140 18.19 -28.94 -33.95
CA ARG A 140 17.29 -29.09 -32.80
C ARG A 140 16.30 -27.94 -32.67
N PHE A 141 16.70 -26.71 -32.96
CA PHE A 141 15.80 -25.57 -32.94
C PHE A 141 14.75 -25.68 -34.05
N THR A 142 15.16 -26.01 -35.28
CA THR A 142 14.21 -26.20 -36.39
C THR A 142 13.22 -27.34 -36.12
N GLU A 143 13.67 -28.48 -35.60
CA GLU A 143 12.83 -29.65 -35.34
C GLU A 143 11.95 -29.49 -34.10
N ASN A 144 12.49 -28.97 -32.99
CA ASN A 144 11.78 -28.96 -31.70
C ASN A 144 11.08 -27.64 -31.40
N PHE A 145 11.44 -26.52 -32.05
CA PHE A 145 10.85 -25.21 -31.78
C PHE A 145 10.03 -24.65 -32.95
N LEU A 146 10.47 -24.83 -34.20
CA LEU A 146 9.74 -24.35 -35.38
C LEU A 146 8.62 -25.30 -35.82
N GLN A 147 8.94 -26.58 -36.04
CA GLN A 147 7.95 -27.54 -36.59
C GLN A 147 6.68 -27.69 -35.72
N PRO A 148 6.75 -27.77 -34.38
CA PRO A 148 5.54 -27.85 -33.54
C PRO A 148 4.62 -26.64 -33.66
N ARG A 149 5.13 -25.51 -34.16
CA ARG A 149 4.39 -24.26 -34.39
C ARG A 149 3.95 -24.08 -35.85
N GLY A 150 4.13 -25.11 -36.69
CA GLY A 150 3.77 -25.09 -38.10
C GLY A 150 4.69 -24.25 -38.99
N LEU A 151 5.93 -24.01 -38.53
CA LEU A 151 6.96 -23.26 -39.26
C LEU A 151 8.04 -24.22 -39.78
N VAL A 152 8.68 -23.86 -40.91
CA VAL A 152 9.80 -24.63 -41.48
C VAL A 152 11.05 -23.75 -41.62
N ALA A 153 12.20 -24.35 -41.97
CA ALA A 153 13.48 -23.63 -42.04
C ALA A 153 13.45 -22.36 -42.93
N ILE A 154 12.72 -22.36 -44.05
CA ILE A 154 12.59 -21.16 -44.91
C ILE A 154 11.84 -20.01 -44.22
N ASP A 155 10.95 -20.32 -43.27
CA ASP A 155 10.28 -19.29 -42.47
C ASP A 155 11.27 -18.63 -41.51
N LEU A 156 12.30 -19.36 -41.05
CA LEU A 156 13.35 -18.81 -40.18
C LEU A 156 14.16 -17.72 -40.90
N ASP A 157 14.60 -17.99 -42.12
CA ASP A 157 15.34 -17.02 -42.94
C ASP A 157 14.53 -15.74 -43.16
N ARG A 158 13.21 -15.88 -43.38
CA ARG A 158 12.29 -14.75 -43.47
C ARG A 158 12.20 -13.99 -42.14
N ILE A 159 12.06 -14.68 -41.01
CA ILE A 159 11.95 -14.05 -39.68
C ILE A 159 13.23 -13.28 -39.35
N VAL A 160 14.40 -13.86 -39.63
CA VAL A 160 15.71 -13.20 -39.48
C VAL A 160 15.78 -11.95 -40.36
N LYS A 161 15.41 -12.06 -41.64
CA LYS A 161 15.33 -10.92 -42.56
C LYS A 161 14.42 -9.81 -42.03
N GLU A 162 13.23 -10.16 -41.58
CA GLU A 162 12.28 -9.22 -40.99
C GLU A 162 12.83 -8.57 -39.71
N ASN A 163 13.55 -9.30 -38.85
CA ASN A 163 14.20 -8.74 -37.66
C ASN A 163 15.27 -7.70 -38.04
N ILE A 164 16.12 -8.00 -39.02
CA ILE A 164 17.13 -7.05 -39.51
C ILE A 164 16.47 -5.78 -40.05
N ILE A 165 15.36 -5.92 -40.78
CA ILE A 165 14.58 -4.77 -41.27
C ILE A 165 14.02 -3.95 -40.11
N ILE A 166 13.48 -4.61 -39.09
CA ILE A 166 12.93 -3.96 -37.90
C ILE A 166 14.03 -3.20 -37.16
N GLU A 167 15.17 -3.83 -36.91
CA GLU A 167 16.33 -3.22 -36.24
C GLU A 167 16.81 -1.98 -36.99
N ARG A 168 16.98 -2.06 -38.32
CA ARG A 168 17.37 -0.89 -39.13
C ARG A 168 16.36 0.25 -39.09
N MET A 169 15.07 -0.06 -39.07
CA MET A 169 14.01 0.96 -38.97
C MET A 169 14.03 1.64 -37.60
N GLU A 170 14.16 0.85 -36.53
CA GLU A 170 14.28 1.37 -35.16
C GLU A 170 15.56 2.21 -34.99
N GLU A 171 16.69 1.77 -35.55
CA GLU A 171 17.95 2.51 -35.58
C GLU A 171 17.81 3.83 -36.37
N ALA A 172 17.17 3.82 -37.53
CA ALA A 172 16.94 5.02 -38.32
C ALA A 172 16.06 6.05 -37.59
N VAL A 173 15.06 5.59 -36.84
CA VAL A 173 14.18 6.45 -36.02
C VAL A 173 14.95 7.03 -34.83
N THR A 174 15.92 6.30 -34.30
CA THR A 174 16.65 6.69 -33.08
C THR A 174 17.99 7.37 -33.33
N ALA A 175 18.47 7.42 -34.58
CA ALA A 175 19.76 7.98 -34.98
C ALA A 175 19.92 9.47 -34.62
N ASP A 176 18.82 10.24 -34.70
CA ASP A 176 18.82 11.67 -34.40
C ASP A 176 18.54 12.01 -32.93
N ALA A 177 18.40 10.99 -32.06
CA ALA A 177 18.21 11.21 -30.63
C ALA A 177 19.44 11.90 -30.04
N LYS A 178 19.26 13.14 -29.58
CA LYS A 178 20.29 13.95 -28.91
C LYS A 178 19.99 14.05 -27.43
N VAL A 179 21.03 14.26 -26.64
CA VAL A 179 20.93 14.58 -25.22
C VAL A 179 21.24 16.07 -25.06
N ASP A 180 20.48 16.76 -24.23
CA ASP A 180 20.83 18.11 -23.81
C ASP A 180 21.91 18.04 -22.73
N GLU A 181 23.10 18.57 -23.03
CA GLU A 181 24.23 18.58 -22.08
C GLU A 181 23.93 19.47 -20.86
N GLN A 182 23.03 20.45 -20.96
CA GLN A 182 22.59 21.21 -19.79
C GLN A 182 21.73 20.35 -18.86
N GLU A 183 20.89 19.46 -19.42
CA GLU A 183 20.12 18.52 -18.64
C GLU A 183 21.05 17.54 -17.89
N VAL A 184 22.09 17.03 -18.58
CA VAL A 184 23.11 16.14 -17.98
C VAL A 184 23.84 16.82 -16.81
N ALA A 185 24.30 18.06 -17.03
CA ALA A 185 24.98 18.84 -15.99
C ALA A 185 24.09 19.03 -14.76
N GLY A 186 22.80 19.31 -14.94
CA GLY A 186 21.83 19.49 -13.86
C GLY A 186 21.69 18.31 -12.88
N TYR A 187 22.11 17.10 -13.26
CA TYR A 187 22.12 15.94 -12.36
C TYR A 187 23.30 15.91 -11.38
N VAL A 188 24.41 16.60 -11.70
CA VAL A 188 25.62 16.66 -10.86
C VAL A 188 25.91 18.04 -10.29
N GLU A 189 25.20 19.06 -10.76
CA GLU A 189 25.30 20.42 -10.25
C GLU A 189 25.01 20.46 -8.74
N LYS A 190 25.92 21.15 -8.05
CA LYS A 190 25.79 21.55 -6.66
C LYS A 190 25.50 23.05 -6.60
N TYR A 191 24.59 23.39 -5.71
CA TYR A 191 24.10 24.74 -5.49
C TYR A 191 24.40 25.15 -4.06
N THR A 192 24.73 26.42 -3.88
CA THR A 192 24.83 27.06 -2.57
C THR A 192 23.87 28.23 -2.56
N GLY A 193 23.27 28.50 -1.41
CA GLY A 193 22.33 29.61 -1.30
C GLY A 193 22.03 29.97 0.13
N LYS A 194 21.19 30.99 0.27
CA LYS A 194 20.66 31.42 1.55
C LYS A 194 19.14 31.39 1.48
N PHE A 195 18.46 30.98 2.53
CA PHE A 195 17.01 30.98 2.58
C PHE A 195 16.45 31.75 3.77
N THR A 196 15.24 32.25 3.63
CA THR A 196 14.44 32.75 4.74
C THR A 196 13.04 32.12 4.68
N ALA A 197 12.44 31.86 5.83
CA ALA A 197 11.19 31.12 5.93
C ALA A 197 10.03 32.02 6.36
N PHE A 198 8.93 31.89 5.65
CA PHE A 198 7.64 32.49 5.95
C PHE A 198 6.72 31.37 6.43
N ALA A 199 6.39 31.38 7.71
CA ALA A 199 5.41 30.46 8.26
C ALA A 199 3.99 31.04 8.11
N MET A 200 3.06 30.17 7.75
CA MET A 200 1.64 30.48 7.86
C MET A 200 1.24 30.57 9.34
N ASP A 201 0.33 31.48 9.67
CA ASP A 201 -0.32 31.53 10.98
C ASP A 201 -1.81 31.27 10.77
N GLU A 202 -2.22 30.00 10.86
CA GLU A 202 -3.62 29.63 10.63
C GLU A 202 -4.58 30.39 11.55
N LYS A 203 -4.19 30.70 12.79
CA LYS A 203 -5.08 31.36 13.75
C LYS A 203 -5.32 32.81 13.40
N LYS A 204 -4.31 33.48 12.82
CA LYS A 204 -4.37 34.89 12.44
C LYS A 204 -4.84 35.06 10.99
N ASP A 205 -4.24 34.32 10.07
CA ASP A 205 -4.38 34.53 8.63
C ASP A 205 -5.71 34.01 8.07
N SER A 206 -6.36 33.04 8.75
CA SER A 206 -7.65 32.50 8.31
C SER A 206 -8.87 33.25 8.86
N GLN A 207 -8.67 34.23 9.73
CA GLN A 207 -9.77 34.98 10.33
C GLN A 207 -10.43 35.90 9.29
N PRO A 208 -11.77 36.00 9.30
CA PRO A 208 -12.46 37.04 8.55
C PRO A 208 -11.99 38.43 8.96
N THR A 209 -12.04 39.37 8.02
CA THR A 209 -11.66 40.77 8.31
C THR A 209 -12.70 41.43 9.21
N GLU A 210 -12.31 42.50 9.92
CA GLU A 210 -13.27 43.30 10.71
C GLU A 210 -14.46 43.75 9.87
N GLN A 211 -14.20 44.16 8.62
CA GLN A 211 -15.23 44.57 7.68
C GLN A 211 -16.21 43.44 7.34
N ASP A 212 -15.73 42.19 7.21
CA ASP A 212 -16.60 41.03 7.00
C ASP A 212 -17.53 40.80 8.20
N ILE A 213 -16.98 40.94 9.41
CA ILE A 213 -17.70 40.69 10.67
C ILE A 213 -18.77 41.77 10.89
N GLU A 214 -18.40 43.05 10.72
CA GLU A 214 -19.33 44.17 10.80
C GLU A 214 -20.42 44.08 9.72
N GLY A 215 -20.05 43.73 8.49
CA GLY A 215 -20.98 43.53 7.39
C GLY A 215 -21.98 42.40 7.64
N PHE A 216 -21.52 41.27 8.19
CA PHE A 216 -22.39 40.18 8.60
C PHE A 216 -23.34 40.62 9.72
N PHE A 217 -22.81 41.26 10.76
CA PHE A 217 -23.62 41.75 11.88
C PHE A 217 -24.64 42.80 11.45
N ALA A 218 -24.34 43.68 10.48
CA ALA A 218 -25.29 44.68 10.04
C ALA A 218 -26.49 44.08 9.29
N ASN A 219 -26.23 43.08 8.44
CA ASN A 219 -27.22 42.60 7.47
C ASN A 219 -27.90 41.29 7.88
N ARG A 220 -27.29 40.50 8.78
CA ARG A 220 -27.68 39.11 9.06
C ARG A 220 -27.73 38.78 10.56
N LYS A 221 -28.13 39.75 11.41
CA LYS A 221 -28.26 39.53 12.87
C LYS A 221 -29.12 38.33 13.25
N ALA A 222 -30.19 38.06 12.48
CA ALA A 222 -31.10 36.95 12.73
C ALA A 222 -30.44 35.57 12.60
N ASP A 223 -29.32 35.47 11.87
CA ASP A 223 -28.58 34.22 11.67
C ASP A 223 -27.64 33.91 12.85
N ILE A 224 -27.36 34.91 13.70
CA ILE A 224 -26.49 34.77 14.87
C ILE A 224 -27.28 34.11 16.00
N LYS A 225 -27.01 32.82 16.22
CA LYS A 225 -27.61 32.05 17.31
C LYS A 225 -26.59 31.84 18.43
N ILE A 226 -26.77 32.55 19.53
CA ILE A 226 -26.03 32.29 20.77
C ILE A 226 -26.77 31.19 21.53
N PRO A 227 -26.08 30.17 22.07
CA PRO A 227 -26.73 29.15 22.88
C PRO A 227 -27.55 29.75 24.03
N ASP A 228 -28.72 29.17 24.29
CA ASP A 228 -29.54 29.55 25.43
C ASP A 228 -28.78 29.35 26.75
N SER A 229 -28.97 30.28 27.69
CA SER A 229 -28.41 30.13 29.03
C SER A 229 -29.19 29.06 29.79
N LYS A 230 -28.47 28.13 30.42
CA LYS A 230 -29.07 26.94 31.06
C LYS A 230 -28.73 26.92 32.53
N SER A 231 -29.69 26.56 33.37
CA SER A 231 -29.45 26.22 34.77
C SER A 231 -29.82 24.76 35.02
N ALA A 232 -29.08 24.11 35.91
CA ALA A 232 -29.30 22.71 36.22
C ALA A 232 -29.20 22.41 37.72
N LEU A 233 -29.78 21.27 38.09
CA LEU A 233 -29.60 20.63 39.38
C LEU A 233 -28.62 19.46 39.20
N VAL A 234 -27.46 19.53 39.83
CA VAL A 234 -26.40 18.53 39.69
C VAL A 234 -26.43 17.55 40.86
N ALA A 235 -26.49 16.26 40.55
CA ALA A 235 -26.18 15.16 41.44
C ALA A 235 -24.67 14.88 41.39
N SER A 236 -23.93 15.30 42.42
CA SER A 236 -22.47 15.12 42.53
C SER A 236 -22.12 13.96 43.47
N PHE A 237 -21.47 12.95 42.90
CA PHE A 237 -20.96 11.77 43.57
C PHE A 237 -19.47 11.98 43.88
N VAL A 238 -19.15 12.34 45.12
CA VAL A 238 -17.80 12.79 45.50
C VAL A 238 -16.96 11.63 46.06
N SER A 239 -15.80 11.39 45.45
CA SER A 239 -14.91 10.28 45.84
C SER A 239 -14.38 10.42 47.27
N ALA A 240 -14.06 11.65 47.68
CA ALA A 240 -13.56 11.94 49.02
C ALA A 240 -14.59 11.65 50.12
N ASP A 241 -15.87 11.95 49.87
CA ASP A 241 -16.94 11.68 50.84
C ASP A 241 -17.14 10.17 51.04
N LEU A 242 -17.10 9.40 49.95
CA LEU A 242 -17.24 7.94 50.02
C LEU A 242 -16.04 7.31 50.74
N LEU A 243 -14.82 7.75 50.43
CA LEU A 243 -13.60 7.31 51.12
C LEU A 243 -13.65 7.66 52.62
N ALA A 244 -14.11 8.87 52.97
CA ALA A 244 -14.29 9.27 54.36
C ALA A 244 -15.32 8.39 55.08
N LYS A 245 -16.41 8.02 54.42
CA LYS A 245 -17.44 7.12 54.97
C LYS A 245 -16.90 5.71 55.24
N VAL A 246 -16.11 5.18 54.32
CA VAL A 246 -15.46 3.86 54.43
C VAL A 246 -14.42 3.86 55.55
N THR A 247 -13.52 4.85 55.57
CA THR A 247 -12.45 4.96 56.57
C THR A 247 -12.97 5.26 57.98
N ALA A 248 -14.08 5.98 58.12
CA ALA A 248 -14.72 6.24 59.40
C ALA A 248 -15.54 5.05 59.96
N GLY A 249 -15.53 3.89 59.28
CA GLY A 249 -16.29 2.70 59.70
C GLY A 249 -17.81 2.87 59.61
N LYS A 250 -18.28 3.82 58.80
CA LYS A 250 -19.71 4.14 58.61
C LYS A 250 -20.29 3.52 57.34
N ALA A 251 -19.53 2.66 56.66
CA ALA A 251 -19.98 1.89 55.51
C ALA A 251 -20.61 0.57 55.97
N ASP A 252 -21.71 0.17 55.34
CA ASP A 252 -22.29 -1.14 55.56
C ASP A 252 -21.43 -2.24 54.93
N LYS A 253 -21.72 -3.50 55.27
CA LYS A 253 -20.95 -4.66 54.82
C LYS A 253 -20.93 -4.80 53.29
N SER A 254 -22.03 -4.49 52.62
CA SER A 254 -22.13 -4.63 51.15
C SER A 254 -21.29 -3.58 50.43
N LEU A 255 -21.27 -2.35 50.95
CA LEU A 255 -20.42 -1.29 50.42
C LEU A 255 -18.94 -1.58 50.67
N LEU A 256 -18.59 -2.11 51.85
CA LEU A 256 -17.21 -2.49 52.15
C LEU A 256 -16.70 -3.60 51.21
N GLU A 257 -17.51 -4.61 50.93
CA GLU A 257 -17.16 -5.69 50.00
C GLU A 257 -16.90 -5.20 48.56
N GLN A 258 -17.53 -4.10 48.14
CA GLN A 258 -17.34 -3.52 46.80
C GLN A 258 -16.16 -2.55 46.72
N ILE A 259 -15.78 -1.92 47.84
CA ILE A 259 -14.76 -0.87 47.86
C ILE A 259 -13.40 -1.42 48.27
N GLU A 260 -13.34 -2.27 49.30
CA GLU A 260 -12.08 -2.83 49.78
C GLU A 260 -11.62 -3.96 48.85
N PRO A 261 -10.39 -3.89 48.31
CA PRO A 261 -9.89 -4.91 47.42
C PRO A 261 -9.64 -6.23 48.15
N GLN A 262 -9.93 -7.33 47.49
CA GLN A 262 -9.64 -8.66 48.02
C GLN A 262 -8.12 -8.96 47.93
N ASP A 263 -7.60 -9.77 48.84
CA ASP A 263 -6.17 -10.14 48.84
C ASP A 263 -5.73 -10.79 47.51
N SER A 264 -6.64 -11.49 46.81
CA SER A 264 -6.39 -12.05 45.47
C SER A 264 -6.16 -10.97 44.41
N GLU A 265 -6.94 -9.88 44.42
CA GLU A 265 -6.79 -8.75 43.49
C GLU A 265 -5.49 -7.98 43.75
N VAL A 266 -5.12 -7.83 45.03
CA VAL A 266 -3.86 -7.19 45.45
C VAL A 266 -2.66 -7.99 44.93
N ARG A 267 -2.71 -9.33 45.06
CA ARG A 267 -1.68 -10.24 44.53
C ARG A 267 -1.61 -10.20 43.01
N GLN A 268 -2.76 -10.27 42.33
CA GLN A 268 -2.81 -10.22 40.87
C GLN A 268 -2.22 -8.91 40.32
N GLN A 269 -2.50 -7.77 40.97
CA GLN A 269 -1.92 -6.49 40.56
C GLN A 269 -0.41 -6.43 40.85
N PHE A 270 0.07 -7.00 41.96
CA PHE A 270 1.51 -7.11 42.17
C PHE A 270 2.17 -7.92 41.06
N ASP A 271 1.66 -9.10 40.75
CA ASP A 271 2.22 -10.01 39.74
C ASP A 271 2.24 -9.39 38.33
N ALA A 272 1.21 -8.62 37.97
CA ALA A 272 1.14 -7.94 36.68
C ALA A 272 2.18 -6.82 36.51
N PHE A 273 2.66 -6.22 37.61
CA PHE A 273 3.56 -5.07 37.58
C PHE A 273 4.91 -5.30 38.28
N LYS A 274 5.20 -6.53 38.71
CA LYS A 274 6.45 -6.90 39.41
C LYS A 274 7.71 -6.64 38.59
N ASP A 275 7.62 -6.80 37.27
CA ASP A 275 8.76 -6.62 36.36
C ASP A 275 8.92 -5.17 35.86
N SER A 276 7.97 -4.29 36.21
CA SER A 276 7.97 -2.87 35.82
C SER A 276 7.91 -1.94 37.05
N THR A 277 6.70 -1.57 37.48
CA THR A 277 6.44 -0.55 38.51
C THR A 277 6.94 -0.98 39.90
N TYR A 278 6.92 -2.29 40.19
CA TYR A 278 7.36 -2.86 41.46
C TYR A 278 8.70 -3.58 41.38
N LYS A 279 9.50 -3.31 40.33
CA LYS A 279 10.82 -3.92 40.14
C LYS A 279 11.69 -3.73 41.39
N ASN A 280 12.26 -4.82 41.88
CA ASN A 280 13.10 -4.87 43.10
C ASN A 280 12.38 -4.51 44.42
N LYS A 281 11.04 -4.53 44.48
CA LYS A 281 10.27 -4.38 45.71
C LYS A 281 9.54 -5.68 46.05
N ASP A 282 9.41 -5.99 47.34
CA ASP A 282 8.66 -7.15 47.80
C ASP A 282 7.15 -6.86 47.92
N PHE A 283 6.34 -7.93 48.00
CA PHE A 283 4.89 -7.82 48.10
C PHE A 283 4.42 -7.08 49.36
N GLU A 284 5.07 -7.30 50.51
CA GLU A 284 4.63 -6.71 51.78
C GLU A 284 4.88 -5.20 51.81
N SER A 285 6.01 -4.74 51.28
CA SER A 285 6.32 -3.30 51.20
C SER A 285 5.45 -2.54 50.17
N THR A 286 4.94 -3.23 49.15
CA THR A 286 4.08 -2.63 48.10
C THR A 286 2.59 -2.76 48.38
N LYS A 287 2.19 -3.68 49.26
CA LYS A 287 0.79 -3.96 49.62
C LYS A 287 -0.02 -2.69 49.96
N PRO A 288 0.44 -1.74 50.82
CA PRO A 288 -0.35 -0.54 51.15
C PRO A 288 -0.62 0.37 49.94
N GLN A 289 0.36 0.49 49.04
CA GLN A 289 0.24 1.29 47.82
C GLN A 289 -0.75 0.66 46.83
N ILE A 290 -0.66 -0.66 46.64
CA ILE A 290 -1.58 -1.42 45.79
C ILE A 290 -3.00 -1.33 46.31
N VAL A 291 -3.21 -1.54 47.61
CA VAL A 291 -4.52 -1.42 48.26
C VAL A 291 -5.10 -0.02 48.07
N THR A 292 -4.31 1.04 48.25
CA THR A 292 -4.78 2.42 48.05
C THR A 292 -5.19 2.69 46.60
N THR A 293 -4.42 2.16 45.64
CA THR A 293 -4.70 2.29 44.21
C THR A 293 -5.98 1.55 43.83
N LEU A 294 -6.10 0.30 44.27
CA LEU A 294 -7.26 -0.54 44.03
C LEU A 294 -8.52 0.02 44.68
N ARG A 295 -8.43 0.48 45.93
CA ARG A 295 -9.54 1.12 46.63
C ARG A 295 -10.04 2.36 45.87
N SER A 296 -9.12 3.20 45.40
CA SER A 296 -9.48 4.40 44.61
C SER A 296 -10.15 4.03 43.28
N ARG A 297 -9.68 2.95 42.62
CA ARG A 297 -10.30 2.41 41.40
C ARG A 297 -11.71 1.86 41.67
N ASN A 298 -11.89 1.12 42.76
CA ASN A 298 -13.17 0.54 43.16
C ASN A 298 -14.17 1.63 43.56
N VAL A 299 -13.74 2.67 44.29
CA VAL A 299 -14.54 3.87 44.56
C VAL A 299 -15.02 4.52 43.28
N ARG A 300 -14.13 4.76 42.31
CA ARG A 300 -14.53 5.35 41.03
C ARG A 300 -15.56 4.49 40.30
N ARG A 301 -15.32 3.18 40.23
CA ARG A 301 -16.24 2.22 39.59
C ARG A 301 -17.61 2.22 40.27
N TYR A 302 -17.63 2.22 41.59
CA TYR A 302 -18.87 2.27 42.37
C TYR A 302 -19.66 3.55 42.08
N LEU A 303 -19.02 4.72 42.15
CA LEU A 303 -19.68 5.99 41.87
C LEU A 303 -20.14 6.10 40.41
N GLN A 304 -19.39 5.53 39.47
CA GLN A 304 -19.80 5.43 38.08
C GLN A 304 -21.07 4.59 37.93
N ASN A 305 -21.18 3.46 38.63
CA ASN A 305 -22.39 2.63 38.62
C ASN A 305 -23.57 3.39 39.24
N GLN A 306 -23.39 4.08 40.38
CA GLN A 306 -24.46 4.88 41.00
C GLN A 306 -24.96 5.99 40.07
N ALA A 307 -24.05 6.70 39.40
CA ALA A 307 -24.42 7.72 38.43
C ALA A 307 -25.14 7.14 37.21
N LYS A 308 -24.69 5.97 36.71
CA LYS A 308 -25.33 5.26 35.60
C LYS A 308 -26.74 4.80 35.96
N ASP A 309 -26.90 4.20 37.14
CA ASP A 309 -28.20 3.74 37.63
C ASP A 309 -29.17 4.90 37.82
N LEU A 310 -28.67 6.04 38.31
CA LEU A 310 -29.45 7.28 38.38
C LEU A 310 -29.91 7.71 36.98
N MET A 311 -29.02 7.75 35.99
CA MET A 311 -29.38 8.14 34.62
C MET A 311 -30.43 7.20 34.00
N GLU A 312 -30.27 5.88 34.15
CA GLU A 312 -31.20 4.90 33.57
C GLU A 312 -32.64 5.08 34.09
N LYS A 313 -32.81 5.51 35.36
CA LYS A 313 -34.13 5.85 35.94
C LYS A 313 -34.83 7.04 35.26
N PHE A 314 -34.10 7.82 34.46
CA PHE A 314 -34.60 8.99 33.73
C PHE A 314 -34.44 8.86 32.22
N ARG A 315 -34.09 7.66 31.71
CA ARG A 315 -33.98 7.43 30.28
C ARG A 315 -35.34 7.43 29.58
N ALA A 316 -36.36 6.86 30.21
CA ALA A 316 -37.74 6.88 29.72
C ALA A 316 -38.56 8.02 30.39
N PRO A 317 -39.47 8.68 29.64
CA PRO A 317 -40.45 9.58 30.24
C PRO A 317 -41.49 8.78 31.05
N VAL A 318 -41.97 9.35 32.15
CA VAL A 318 -43.10 8.80 32.90
C VAL A 318 -44.38 9.49 32.39
N GLN A 319 -45.36 8.70 31.96
CA GLN A 319 -46.58 9.24 31.37
C GLN A 319 -47.33 10.12 32.38
N GLY A 320 -47.60 11.39 32.01
CA GLY A 320 -48.31 12.35 32.85
C GLY A 320 -47.45 13.07 33.91
N GLU A 321 -46.14 12.81 33.97
CA GLU A 321 -45.19 13.52 34.85
C GLU A 321 -44.90 14.92 34.30
N SER A 322 -45.05 15.96 35.13
CA SER A 322 -44.63 17.32 34.75
C SER A 322 -43.11 17.50 34.91
N ASP A 323 -42.51 18.47 34.20
CA ASP A 323 -41.06 18.73 34.32
C ASP A 323 -40.64 19.04 35.77
N SER A 324 -41.49 19.72 36.53
CA SER A 324 -41.22 20.05 37.93
C SER A 324 -41.25 18.81 38.82
N ASP A 325 -42.20 17.89 38.58
CA ASP A 325 -42.27 16.61 39.29
C ASP A 325 -41.05 15.73 38.95
N ARG A 326 -40.63 15.76 37.69
CA ARG A 326 -39.43 15.04 37.21
C ARG A 326 -38.15 15.55 37.87
N ILE A 327 -37.97 16.87 37.96
CA ILE A 327 -36.83 17.49 38.67
C ILE A 327 -36.85 17.13 40.16
N ALA A 328 -38.03 17.13 40.79
CA ALA A 328 -38.19 16.73 42.19
C ALA A 328 -37.85 15.26 42.40
N ARG A 329 -38.31 14.37 41.49
CA ARG A 329 -37.94 12.95 41.50
C ARG A 329 -36.44 12.76 41.28
N PHE A 330 -35.82 13.53 40.39
CA PHE A 330 -34.37 13.49 40.17
C PHE A 330 -33.60 13.81 41.45
N ARG A 331 -33.97 14.89 42.15
CA ARG A 331 -33.40 15.23 43.46
C ARG A 331 -33.53 14.06 44.44
N GLN A 332 -34.73 13.51 44.57
CA GLN A 332 -35.00 12.44 45.53
C GLN A 332 -34.20 11.17 45.21
N GLU A 333 -34.16 10.74 43.95
CA GLU A 333 -33.44 9.54 43.53
C GLU A 333 -31.93 9.72 43.61
N ALA A 334 -31.43 10.92 43.33
CA ALA A 334 -30.01 11.26 43.49
C ALA A 334 -29.58 11.27 44.96
N GLU A 335 -30.39 11.84 45.86
CA GLU A 335 -30.13 11.80 47.31
C GLU A 335 -30.16 10.36 47.86
N LYS A 336 -31.13 9.54 47.41
CA LYS A 336 -31.18 8.11 47.74
C LYS A 336 -29.93 7.36 47.26
N ALA A 337 -29.38 7.73 46.10
CA ALA A 337 -28.14 7.18 45.57
C ALA A 337 -26.88 7.74 46.26
N GLY A 338 -27.04 8.65 47.24
CA GLY A 338 -25.94 9.23 48.01
C GLY A 338 -25.20 10.38 47.33
N ALA A 339 -25.79 11.00 46.30
CA ALA A 339 -25.23 12.18 45.65
C ALA A 339 -25.50 13.46 46.49
N LYS A 340 -24.57 14.41 46.41
CA LYS A 340 -24.80 15.79 46.87
C LYS A 340 -25.50 16.58 45.78
N ILE A 341 -26.58 17.26 46.13
CA ILE A 341 -27.38 18.04 45.18
C ILE A 341 -26.91 19.49 45.16
N ILE A 342 -26.53 19.99 43.99
CA ILE A 342 -25.96 21.33 43.80
C ILE A 342 -26.72 22.05 42.69
N PRO A 343 -27.44 23.15 42.96
CA PRO A 343 -28.00 24.00 41.92
C PRO A 343 -26.89 24.88 41.31
N THR A 344 -26.81 24.91 39.98
CA THR A 344 -25.70 25.58 39.27
C THR A 344 -25.90 27.06 39.00
N GLY A 345 -27.14 27.56 39.14
CA GLY A 345 -27.52 28.82 38.49
C GLY A 345 -27.35 28.76 36.96
N PHE A 346 -27.53 29.89 36.28
CA PHE A 346 -27.31 30.00 34.85
C PHE A 346 -25.82 29.87 34.51
N LEU A 347 -25.49 28.94 33.62
CA LEU A 347 -24.13 28.72 33.17
C LEU A 347 -23.60 29.96 32.45
N THR A 348 -22.36 30.31 32.76
CA THR A 348 -21.58 31.30 32.00
C THR A 348 -20.90 30.62 30.79
N SER A 349 -20.38 31.41 29.85
CA SER A 349 -19.71 30.90 28.65
C SER A 349 -18.43 30.08 28.93
N GLY A 350 -17.89 30.14 30.16
CA GLY A 350 -16.66 29.42 30.57
C GLY A 350 -16.87 28.06 31.23
N ASP A 351 -15.80 27.41 31.64
CA ASP A 351 -15.84 26.06 32.24
C ASP A 351 -16.13 26.02 33.74
N SER A 352 -16.34 27.20 34.34
CA SER A 352 -16.70 27.32 35.75
C SER A 352 -18.21 27.29 35.91
N ILE A 353 -18.69 26.45 36.82
CA ILE A 353 -20.11 26.30 37.12
C ILE A 353 -20.38 27.03 38.44
N PRO A 354 -21.28 28.02 38.48
CA PRO A 354 -21.60 28.70 39.73
C PRO A 354 -22.05 27.70 40.79
N GLY A 355 -21.55 27.86 42.02
CA GLY A 355 -21.84 26.94 43.13
C GLY A 355 -21.00 25.65 43.16
N MET A 356 -20.09 25.42 42.20
CA MET A 356 -19.16 24.28 42.21
C MET A 356 -17.69 24.73 42.22
N PRO A 357 -16.82 24.09 43.02
CA PRO A 357 -15.40 24.43 43.04
C PRO A 357 -14.67 23.91 41.79
N GLY A 358 -13.70 24.68 41.32
CA GLY A 358 -12.80 24.30 40.22
C GLY A 358 -13.44 24.37 38.82
N LYS A 359 -12.65 23.98 37.81
CA LYS A 359 -13.11 23.85 36.42
C LYS A 359 -13.85 22.53 36.23
N ASN A 360 -15.00 22.59 35.57
CA ASN A 360 -15.93 21.47 35.42
C ASN A 360 -16.36 21.30 33.95
N ASP A 361 -15.39 21.32 33.01
CA ASP A 361 -15.60 21.37 31.55
C ASP A 361 -16.56 20.27 31.05
N SER A 362 -16.38 19.03 31.52
CA SER A 362 -17.20 17.88 31.13
C SER A 362 -18.66 18.06 31.57
N LEU A 363 -18.88 18.59 32.77
CA LEU A 363 -20.22 18.81 33.32
C LEU A 363 -20.87 20.04 32.67
N ALA A 364 -20.11 21.11 32.44
CA ALA A 364 -20.59 22.30 31.76
C ALA A 364 -21.05 21.95 30.33
N ARG A 365 -20.29 21.11 29.61
CA ARG A 365 -20.69 20.58 28.29
C ARG A 365 -21.94 19.71 28.36
N ALA A 366 -22.01 18.81 29.35
CA ALA A 366 -23.16 17.93 29.55
C ALA A 366 -24.46 18.70 29.87
N ILE A 367 -24.36 19.81 30.61
CA ILE A 367 -25.52 20.70 30.85
C ILE A 367 -25.89 21.47 29.58
N ARG A 368 -24.90 21.99 28.85
CA ARG A 368 -25.14 22.74 27.60
C ARG A 368 -25.81 21.89 26.51
N SER A 369 -25.63 20.57 26.50
CA SER A 369 -26.30 19.69 25.53
C SER A 369 -27.79 19.46 25.80
N LEU A 370 -28.27 19.68 27.03
CA LEU A 370 -29.68 19.46 27.42
C LEU A 370 -30.59 20.49 26.75
N GLN A 371 -31.72 20.07 26.17
CA GLN A 371 -32.63 20.95 25.43
C GLN A 371 -33.91 21.25 26.22
N HIS A 372 -34.40 20.29 26.99
CA HIS A 372 -35.71 20.38 27.62
C HIS A 372 -35.61 20.39 29.14
N LYS A 373 -36.47 21.18 29.79
CA LYS A 373 -36.57 21.21 31.24
C LYS A 373 -36.91 19.80 31.75
N GLY A 374 -36.24 19.35 32.82
CA GLY A 374 -36.37 18.00 33.35
C GLY A 374 -35.56 16.92 32.61
N GLU A 375 -34.85 17.27 31.53
CA GLU A 375 -33.91 16.38 30.85
C GLU A 375 -32.69 16.12 31.73
N VAL A 376 -32.16 14.89 31.67
CA VAL A 376 -31.02 14.44 32.49
C VAL A 376 -29.82 14.22 31.59
N SER A 377 -28.66 14.73 32.00
CA SER A 377 -27.43 14.71 31.22
C SER A 377 -26.79 13.34 31.20
N GLU A 378 -25.92 13.15 30.21
CA GLU A 378 -24.87 12.16 30.30
C GLU A 378 -23.97 12.40 31.52
N MET A 379 -23.31 11.33 31.97
CA MET A 379 -22.44 11.38 33.12
C MET A 379 -21.18 12.21 32.83
N ALA A 380 -20.90 13.18 33.69
CA ALA A 380 -19.69 13.96 33.65
C ALA A 380 -18.65 13.42 34.64
N TYR A 381 -17.45 13.17 34.14
CA TYR A 381 -16.31 12.71 34.95
C TYR A 381 -15.41 13.88 35.35
N SER A 382 -14.92 13.84 36.60
CA SER A 382 -13.88 14.73 37.12
C SER A 382 -12.93 13.98 38.07
N PRO A 383 -11.73 14.52 38.38
CA PRO A 383 -10.87 13.97 39.43
C PRO A 383 -11.56 13.91 40.81
N ALA A 384 -12.54 14.78 41.08
CA ALA A 384 -13.28 14.82 42.34
C ALA A 384 -14.36 13.72 42.44
N GLY A 385 -14.82 13.17 41.31
CA GLY A 385 -15.87 12.15 41.26
C GLY A 385 -16.74 12.24 40.01
N MET A 386 -17.97 11.74 40.10
CA MET A 386 -18.93 11.69 38.99
C MET A 386 -20.04 12.72 39.20
N ALA A 387 -20.62 13.24 38.12
CA ALA A 387 -21.76 14.14 38.19
C ALA A 387 -22.80 13.83 37.11
N VAL A 388 -24.07 14.02 37.44
CA VAL A 388 -25.20 13.95 36.50
C VAL A 388 -26.04 15.20 36.72
N ALA A 389 -26.43 15.89 35.67
CA ALA A 389 -27.23 17.11 35.78
C ALA A 389 -28.67 16.89 35.30
N CYS A 390 -29.62 17.58 35.91
CA CYS A 390 -30.99 17.67 35.43
C CYS A 390 -31.31 19.13 35.10
N LEU A 391 -31.76 19.42 33.88
CA LEU A 391 -32.01 20.78 33.42
C LEU A 391 -33.19 21.38 34.18
N THR A 392 -32.97 22.50 34.86
CA THR A 392 -33.99 23.18 35.65
C THR A 392 -34.62 24.35 34.92
N GLU A 393 -33.84 25.07 34.13
CA GLU A 393 -34.31 26.27 33.41
C GLU A 393 -33.50 26.48 32.13
N VAL A 394 -34.19 26.93 31.08
CA VAL A 394 -33.60 27.39 29.81
C VAL A 394 -34.06 28.82 29.63
N GLN A 395 -33.11 29.73 29.58
CA GLN A 395 -33.35 31.14 29.29
C GLN A 395 -32.90 31.41 27.85
N PRO A 396 -33.83 31.73 26.93
CA PRO A 396 -33.49 32.08 25.57
C PRO A 396 -32.53 33.27 25.55
N THR A 397 -31.42 33.14 24.84
CA THR A 397 -30.50 34.26 24.68
C THR A 397 -31.05 35.20 23.61
N PRO A 398 -31.32 36.48 23.92
CA PRO A 398 -31.84 37.40 22.91
C PRO A 398 -30.83 37.60 21.79
N VAL A 399 -31.32 37.94 20.59
CA VAL A 399 -30.45 38.29 19.46
C VAL A 399 -29.50 39.42 19.91
N PRO A 400 -28.18 39.23 19.76
CA PRO A 400 -27.21 40.19 20.27
C PRO A 400 -27.39 41.58 19.66
N SER A 401 -27.41 42.61 20.52
CA SER A 401 -27.54 44.01 20.11
C SER A 401 -26.23 44.63 19.66
N GLU A 402 -25.09 44.10 20.12
CA GLU A 402 -23.73 44.57 19.85
C GLU A 402 -22.76 43.41 19.55
N ILE A 403 -21.62 43.73 18.92
CA ILE A 403 -20.54 42.77 18.66
C ILE A 403 -19.63 42.71 19.89
N ASN A 404 -19.78 41.68 20.70
CA ASN A 404 -18.82 41.32 21.75
C ASN A 404 -17.91 40.17 21.28
N ALA A 405 -17.01 39.69 22.15
CA ALA A 405 -16.07 38.62 21.80
C ALA A 405 -16.77 37.30 21.38
N GLU A 406 -17.85 36.93 22.04
CA GLU A 406 -18.61 35.71 21.74
C GLU A 406 -19.36 35.82 20.40
N VAL A 407 -20.02 36.96 20.17
CA VAL A 407 -20.70 37.26 18.90
C VAL A 407 -19.72 37.24 17.73
N ARG A 408 -18.51 37.77 17.94
CA ARG A 408 -17.43 37.78 16.95
C ARG A 408 -17.01 36.36 16.56
N GLU A 409 -16.83 35.46 17.53
CA GLU A 409 -16.48 34.07 17.26
C GLU A 409 -17.58 33.34 16.48
N VAL A 410 -18.85 33.57 16.84
CA VAL A 410 -19.99 32.98 16.12
C VAL A 410 -20.05 33.47 14.67
N ILE A 411 -19.93 34.78 14.45
CA ILE A 411 -19.90 35.34 13.09
C ILE A 411 -18.71 34.79 12.29
N ALA A 412 -17.53 34.69 12.92
CA ALA A 412 -16.35 34.16 12.27
C ALA A 412 -16.53 32.69 11.84
N ASP A 413 -17.15 31.85 12.68
CA ASP A 413 -17.44 30.46 12.32
C ASP A 413 -18.51 30.35 11.22
N LEU A 414 -19.54 31.21 11.22
CA LEU A 414 -20.56 31.24 10.18
C LEU A 414 -19.95 31.63 8.81
N LEU A 415 -19.19 32.72 8.77
CA LEU A 415 -18.48 33.15 7.55
C LEU A 415 -17.51 32.08 7.05
N LEU A 416 -16.78 31.44 7.95
CA LEU A 416 -15.89 30.34 7.60
C LEU A 416 -16.67 29.16 7.00
N THR A 417 -17.81 28.79 7.60
CA THR A 417 -18.67 27.72 7.10
C THR A 417 -19.11 27.99 5.67
N GLU A 418 -19.63 29.19 5.41
CA GLU A 418 -20.12 29.60 4.09
C GLU A 418 -19.01 29.59 3.04
N ARG A 419 -17.87 30.18 3.37
CA ARG A 419 -16.71 30.21 2.47
C ARG A 419 -16.14 28.82 2.19
N ALA A 420 -16.09 27.96 3.20
CA ALA A 420 -15.60 26.60 3.05
C ALA A 420 -16.58 25.75 2.21
N GLN A 421 -17.89 25.94 2.37
CA GLN A 421 -18.91 25.31 1.52
C GLN A 421 -18.81 25.78 0.06
N ALA A 422 -18.62 27.08 -0.18
CA ALA A 422 -18.37 27.59 -1.53
C ALA A 422 -17.13 26.95 -2.17
N PHE A 423 -16.04 26.84 -1.40
CA PHE A 423 -14.83 26.13 -1.81
C PHE A 423 -15.08 24.66 -2.15
N TYR A 424 -15.92 23.95 -1.37
CA TYR A 424 -16.31 22.58 -1.68
C TYR A 424 -17.06 22.48 -3.01
N GLN A 425 -18.00 23.39 -3.28
CA GLN A 425 -18.77 23.40 -4.52
C GLN A 425 -17.87 23.66 -5.74
N GLU A 426 -16.88 24.52 -5.61
CA GLU A 426 -15.95 24.86 -6.69
C GLU A 426 -14.93 23.75 -7.00
N HIS A 427 -14.32 23.15 -5.97
CA HIS A 427 -13.16 22.28 -6.15
C HIS A 427 -13.40 20.80 -5.89
N ILE A 428 -14.48 20.42 -5.19
CA ILE A 428 -14.65 19.06 -4.67
C ILE A 428 -15.94 18.40 -5.16
N ALA A 429 -17.03 19.16 -5.29
CA ALA A 429 -18.36 18.61 -5.57
C ALA A 429 -18.46 17.83 -6.90
N SER A 430 -17.69 18.22 -7.92
CA SER A 430 -17.66 17.54 -9.22
C SER A 430 -17.21 16.08 -9.14
N TYR A 431 -16.42 15.71 -8.14
CA TYR A 431 -15.95 14.34 -7.93
C TYR A 431 -17.00 13.42 -7.29
N ALA A 432 -18.08 13.98 -6.73
CA ALA A 432 -19.11 13.19 -6.05
C ALA A 432 -19.83 12.20 -6.99
N SER A 433 -20.03 12.59 -8.26
CA SER A 433 -20.62 11.71 -9.28
C SER A 433 -19.65 10.65 -9.83
N LEU A 434 -18.34 10.93 -9.76
CA LEU A 434 -17.27 10.00 -10.18
C LEU A 434 -16.91 8.99 -9.08
N ALA A 435 -17.07 9.36 -7.82
CA ALA A 435 -16.68 8.50 -6.69
C ALA A 435 -17.29 7.09 -6.72
N PRO A 436 -18.57 6.89 -7.08
CA PRO A 436 -19.16 5.54 -7.16
C PRO A 436 -18.66 4.70 -8.33
N THR A 437 -18.02 5.31 -9.35
CA THR A 437 -17.58 4.61 -10.56
C THR A 437 -16.13 4.15 -10.49
N VAL A 438 -15.38 4.57 -9.46
CA VAL A 438 -13.95 4.27 -9.31
C VAL A 438 -13.70 3.16 -8.29
N LYS A 439 -12.66 2.37 -8.51
CA LYS A 439 -12.23 1.32 -7.56
C LYS A 439 -11.42 1.88 -6.41
N ASP A 440 -10.63 2.91 -6.69
CA ASP A 440 -9.78 3.56 -5.69
C ASP A 440 -9.67 5.08 -5.91
N ARG A 441 -9.35 5.81 -4.84
CA ARG A 441 -9.31 7.28 -4.85
C ARG A 441 -8.38 7.88 -5.91
N ARG A 442 -7.31 7.19 -6.32
CA ARG A 442 -6.35 7.69 -7.32
C ARG A 442 -7.00 7.74 -8.71
N GLU A 443 -8.05 6.97 -8.94
CA GLU A 443 -8.77 6.99 -10.21
C GLU A 443 -9.64 8.23 -10.40
N LEU A 444 -9.99 8.95 -9.32
CA LEU A 444 -10.72 10.22 -9.40
C LEU A 444 -10.00 11.25 -10.28
N GLY A 445 -8.66 11.21 -10.30
CA GLY A 445 -7.84 12.11 -11.11
C GLY A 445 -7.66 11.68 -12.58
N LYS A 446 -7.96 10.43 -12.92
CA LYS A 446 -7.63 9.86 -14.24
C LYS A 446 -8.16 10.69 -15.42
N PRO A 447 -9.44 11.13 -15.46
CA PRO A 447 -9.96 11.87 -16.61
C PRO A 447 -9.14 13.13 -16.93
N ARG A 448 -8.85 13.95 -15.91
CA ARG A 448 -8.09 15.18 -16.07
C ARG A 448 -6.61 14.93 -16.37
N ILE A 449 -6.01 13.91 -15.77
CA ILE A 449 -4.63 13.51 -16.08
C ILE A 449 -4.52 13.10 -17.56
N THR A 450 -5.47 12.31 -18.06
CA THR A 450 -5.53 11.91 -19.47
C THR A 450 -5.73 13.10 -20.41
N GLU A 451 -6.55 14.09 -20.02
CA GLU A 451 -6.66 15.36 -20.78
C GLU A 451 -5.32 16.08 -20.88
N ILE A 452 -4.59 16.24 -19.76
CA ILE A 452 -3.27 16.89 -19.73
C ILE A 452 -2.27 16.12 -20.60
N GLN A 453 -2.25 14.78 -20.49
CA GLN A 453 -1.35 13.93 -21.26
C GLN A 453 -1.59 14.05 -22.79
N ASN A 454 -2.86 14.12 -23.19
CA ASN A 454 -3.26 14.18 -24.60
C ASN A 454 -3.19 15.58 -25.21
N ASP A 455 -3.02 16.63 -24.40
CA ASP A 455 -2.87 17.99 -24.90
C ASP A 455 -1.56 18.15 -25.67
N LYS A 456 -1.65 18.42 -26.98
CA LYS A 456 -0.48 18.58 -27.86
C LYS A 456 0.12 19.99 -27.80
N THR A 457 -0.54 20.93 -27.14
CA THR A 457 -0.06 22.32 -27.00
C THR A 457 0.93 22.48 -25.86
N LEU A 458 0.94 21.53 -24.92
CA LEU A 458 1.83 21.52 -23.76
C LEU A 458 3.11 20.73 -24.05
N SER A 459 4.24 21.26 -23.60
CA SER A 459 5.51 20.54 -23.50
C SER A 459 5.44 19.43 -22.44
N ASP A 460 6.35 18.45 -22.52
CA ASP A 460 6.48 17.38 -21.51
C ASP A 460 6.65 17.96 -20.08
N GLU A 461 7.40 19.06 -19.94
CA GLU A 461 7.64 19.71 -18.65
C GLU A 461 6.37 20.39 -18.10
N GLU A 462 5.62 21.08 -18.95
CA GLU A 462 4.34 21.71 -18.56
C GLU A 462 3.30 20.65 -18.16
N LYS A 463 3.23 19.53 -18.91
CA LYS A 463 2.35 18.41 -18.56
C LYS A 463 2.68 17.84 -17.19
N GLN A 464 3.96 17.60 -16.93
CA GLN A 464 4.41 17.06 -15.65
C GLN A 464 4.09 18.02 -14.49
N THR A 465 4.31 19.32 -14.70
CA THR A 465 4.00 20.37 -13.72
C THR A 465 2.51 20.42 -13.41
N LEU A 466 1.66 20.45 -14.43
CA LEU A 466 0.20 20.47 -14.28
C LEU A 466 -0.34 19.21 -13.61
N MET A 467 0.17 18.04 -14.01
CA MET A 467 -0.20 16.76 -13.37
C MET A 467 0.20 16.72 -11.89
N THR A 468 1.40 17.19 -11.55
CA THR A 468 1.89 17.22 -10.16
C THR A 468 1.04 18.17 -9.32
N SER A 469 0.80 19.39 -9.80
CA SER A 469 -0.08 20.37 -9.14
C SER A 469 -1.49 19.82 -8.92
N TYR A 470 -2.06 19.17 -9.94
CA TYR A 470 -3.40 18.59 -9.85
C TYR A 470 -3.46 17.41 -8.88
N GLN A 471 -2.41 16.58 -8.82
CA GLN A 471 -2.31 15.50 -7.84
C GLN A 471 -2.22 16.03 -6.40
N GLU A 472 -1.47 17.12 -6.16
CA GLU A 472 -1.45 17.79 -4.86
C GLU A 472 -2.85 18.28 -4.46
N GLU A 473 -3.57 18.92 -5.37
CA GLU A 473 -4.94 19.40 -5.12
C GLU A 473 -5.89 18.25 -4.77
N LEU A 474 -5.84 17.14 -5.49
CA LEU A 474 -6.64 15.95 -5.16
C LEU A 474 -6.31 15.42 -3.77
N GLN A 475 -5.02 15.34 -3.43
CA GLN A 475 -4.56 14.84 -2.15
C GLN A 475 -4.97 15.75 -0.99
N GLU A 476 -4.88 17.07 -1.17
CA GLU A 476 -5.17 18.05 -0.13
C GLU A 476 -6.68 18.29 0.04
N TYR A 477 -7.42 18.35 -1.07
CA TYR A 477 -8.81 18.82 -1.08
C TYR A 477 -9.83 17.70 -1.24
N VAL A 478 -9.59 16.71 -2.09
CA VAL A 478 -10.62 15.73 -2.48
C VAL A 478 -10.53 14.44 -1.67
N PHE A 479 -9.34 13.86 -1.56
CA PHE A 479 -9.11 12.57 -0.90
C PHE A 479 -9.56 12.51 0.58
N PRO A 480 -9.52 13.59 1.38
CA PRO A 480 -10.05 13.58 2.75
C PRO A 480 -11.55 13.23 2.82
N PHE A 481 -12.32 13.49 1.76
CA PHE A 481 -13.75 13.20 1.69
C PHE A 481 -14.05 11.83 1.08
N PHE A 482 -13.08 11.18 0.44
CA PHE A 482 -13.31 9.87 -0.16
C PHE A 482 -13.56 8.81 0.93
N ARG A 483 -14.58 7.98 0.70
CA ARG A 483 -14.90 6.82 1.51
C ARG A 483 -14.77 5.60 0.61
N GLU A 484 -13.88 4.69 1.01
CA GLU A 484 -13.62 3.47 0.25
C GLU A 484 -14.85 2.57 0.21
N GLU A 485 -14.91 1.75 -0.84
CA GLU A 485 -15.87 0.65 -0.94
C GLU A 485 -15.78 -0.26 0.30
N LYS A 486 -16.94 -0.61 0.85
CA LYS A 486 -17.04 -1.58 1.94
C LYS A 486 -17.99 -2.69 1.58
N ARG A 487 -17.64 -3.91 1.96
CA ARG A 487 -18.48 -5.10 1.73
C ARG A 487 -18.69 -5.87 3.02
N SER A 488 -19.90 -6.32 3.25
CA SER A 488 -20.21 -7.35 4.25
C SER A 488 -20.44 -8.67 3.54
N PHE A 489 -20.05 -9.77 4.18
CA PHE A 489 -20.17 -11.10 3.58
C PHE A 489 -20.33 -12.16 4.65
N ALA A 490 -21.05 -13.23 4.34
CA ALA A 490 -21.00 -14.46 5.11
C ALA A 490 -19.78 -15.27 4.65
N LEU A 491 -19.10 -15.93 5.57
CA LEU A 491 -17.85 -16.62 5.33
C LEU A 491 -17.93 -18.04 5.87
N VAL A 492 -17.59 -19.01 5.03
CA VAL A 492 -17.29 -20.38 5.45
C VAL A 492 -15.79 -20.58 5.35
N SER A 493 -15.17 -21.08 6.41
CA SER A 493 -13.74 -21.37 6.48
C SER A 493 -13.49 -22.83 6.79
N PHE A 494 -12.42 -23.36 6.19
CA PHE A 494 -11.90 -24.69 6.38
C PHE A 494 -10.47 -24.56 6.90
N ASN A 495 -10.29 -24.73 8.21
CA ASN A 495 -8.98 -24.62 8.86
C ASN A 495 -8.17 -25.93 8.63
N PRO A 496 -6.97 -25.86 8.03
CA PRO A 496 -6.07 -26.99 7.81
C PRO A 496 -5.82 -27.82 9.08
N GLU A 497 -5.70 -27.20 10.25
CA GLU A 497 -5.45 -27.91 11.51
C GLU A 497 -6.51 -28.97 11.83
N LYS A 498 -7.77 -28.75 11.42
CA LYS A 498 -8.85 -29.72 11.61
C LYS A 498 -8.70 -30.96 10.74
N PHE A 499 -7.88 -30.92 9.69
CA PHE A 499 -7.64 -32.04 8.78
C PHE A 499 -6.43 -32.88 9.19
N LEU A 500 -5.57 -32.39 10.09
CA LEU A 500 -4.37 -33.11 10.53
C LEU A 500 -4.66 -34.49 11.13
N SER A 501 -5.80 -34.67 11.80
CA SER A 501 -6.22 -35.95 12.40
C SER A 501 -6.62 -37.01 11.38
N ASP A 502 -7.01 -36.61 10.17
CA ASP A 502 -7.50 -37.52 9.14
C ASP A 502 -6.36 -38.03 8.25
N ILE A 503 -5.17 -37.43 8.35
CA ILE A 503 -4.02 -37.78 7.54
C ILE A 503 -3.37 -39.03 8.12
N VAL A 504 -3.30 -40.06 7.30
CA VAL A 504 -2.57 -41.29 7.58
C VAL A 504 -1.17 -41.17 6.98
N ASP A 505 -0.13 -41.32 7.79
CA ASP A 505 1.27 -41.11 7.35
C ASP A 505 1.68 -42.03 6.18
N SER A 506 1.03 -43.20 6.03
CA SER A 506 1.26 -44.11 4.90
C SER A 506 0.81 -43.56 3.54
N GLU A 507 -0.01 -42.51 3.52
CA GLU A 507 -0.47 -41.83 2.30
C GLU A 507 0.47 -40.70 1.87
N LEU A 508 1.48 -40.37 2.70
CA LEU A 508 2.47 -39.33 2.38
C LEU A 508 3.58 -39.91 1.51
N ASP A 509 3.79 -39.31 0.35
CA ASP A 509 4.89 -39.67 -0.53
C ASP A 509 6.18 -39.00 -0.06
N LEU A 510 6.90 -39.67 0.85
CA LEU A 510 8.15 -39.18 1.42
C LEU A 510 9.25 -39.07 0.36
N GLU A 511 9.26 -39.94 -0.65
CA GLU A 511 10.27 -39.87 -1.72
C GLU A 511 10.06 -38.65 -2.60
N ALA A 512 8.83 -38.38 -3.02
CA ALA A 512 8.50 -37.20 -3.80
C ALA A 512 8.70 -35.91 -2.99
N GLY A 513 8.26 -35.91 -1.72
CA GLY A 513 8.42 -34.77 -0.81
C GLY A 513 9.89 -34.42 -0.54
N TYR A 514 10.75 -35.43 -0.43
CA TYR A 514 12.20 -35.25 -0.32
C TYR A 514 12.83 -34.76 -1.62
N LYS A 515 12.44 -35.33 -2.77
CA LYS A 515 12.92 -34.91 -4.09
C LYS A 515 12.63 -33.43 -4.38
N GLN A 516 11.45 -32.96 -4.00
CA GLN A 516 11.06 -31.56 -4.15
C GLN A 516 11.93 -30.59 -3.32
N ARG A 517 12.56 -31.08 -2.25
CA ARG A 517 13.38 -30.31 -1.31
C ARG A 517 14.85 -30.72 -1.34
N LEU A 518 15.32 -31.34 -2.42
CA LEU A 518 16.71 -31.77 -2.55
C LEU A 518 17.69 -30.61 -2.37
N ASP A 519 17.38 -29.43 -2.90
CA ASP A 519 18.26 -28.27 -2.75
C ASP A 519 18.37 -27.77 -1.30
N GLU A 520 17.39 -28.07 -0.45
CA GLU A 520 17.41 -27.74 0.98
C GLU A 520 18.07 -28.86 1.79
N TYR A 521 17.65 -30.11 1.60
CA TYR A 521 18.15 -31.24 2.39
C TYR A 521 19.53 -31.71 1.97
N GLN A 522 19.87 -31.68 0.68
CA GLN A 522 21.19 -32.05 0.15
C GLN A 522 22.11 -30.84 -0.01
N LYS A 523 21.80 -29.74 0.68
CA LYS A 523 22.66 -28.56 0.71
C LYS A 523 23.96 -28.89 1.42
N LYS A 524 25.05 -28.94 0.66
CA LYS A 524 26.39 -29.18 1.19
C LYS A 524 26.98 -27.88 1.69
N GLN A 525 27.34 -27.82 2.96
CA GLN A 525 27.91 -26.63 3.56
C GLN A 525 29.18 -26.94 4.34
N ILE A 526 30.14 -26.02 4.29
CA ILE A 526 31.39 -26.12 5.05
C ILE A 526 31.69 -24.81 5.76
N ARG A 527 32.34 -24.91 6.92
CA ARG A 527 32.97 -23.78 7.58
C ARG A 527 34.48 -23.90 7.43
N LEU A 528 35.12 -22.82 7.03
CA LEU A 528 36.54 -22.80 6.70
C LEU A 528 37.29 -21.74 7.52
N ALA A 529 38.55 -22.01 7.85
CA ALA A 529 39.53 -20.98 8.21
C ALA A 529 40.62 -20.93 7.13
N LYS A 530 41.10 -19.72 6.78
CA LYS A 530 42.09 -19.53 5.70
C LYS A 530 43.33 -18.75 6.17
N LEU A 531 44.50 -19.14 5.67
CA LEU A 531 45.72 -18.33 5.62
C LEU A 531 45.95 -17.93 4.16
N VAL A 532 46.08 -16.62 3.90
CA VAL A 532 46.21 -16.11 2.53
C VAL A 532 47.56 -15.40 2.38
N GLN A 533 48.26 -15.67 1.30
CA GLN A 533 49.49 -14.99 0.90
C GLN A 533 49.28 -14.40 -0.50
N ASN A 534 49.22 -13.08 -0.62
CA ASN A 534 48.91 -12.42 -1.90
C ASN A 534 50.09 -12.52 -2.86
N THR A 535 49.82 -12.87 -4.12
CA THR A 535 50.83 -13.08 -5.18
C THR A 535 50.70 -12.09 -6.34
N THR A 536 49.71 -11.20 -6.31
CA THR A 536 49.48 -10.17 -7.33
C THR A 536 50.73 -9.30 -7.54
N GLY A 537 51.21 -9.21 -8.78
CA GLY A 537 52.35 -8.37 -9.15
C GLY A 537 53.73 -8.87 -8.70
N LEU A 538 53.82 -10.09 -8.14
CA LEU A 538 55.10 -10.70 -7.75
C LEU A 538 55.73 -11.51 -8.89
N ASP A 539 57.07 -11.49 -8.95
CA ASP A 539 57.87 -12.37 -9.80
C ASP A 539 57.98 -13.80 -9.24
N GLU A 540 58.60 -14.71 -9.99
CA GLU A 540 58.76 -16.13 -9.57
C GLU A 540 59.48 -16.27 -8.22
N SER A 541 60.43 -15.37 -7.91
CA SER A 541 61.13 -15.37 -6.63
C SER A 541 60.21 -14.94 -5.47
N GLY A 542 59.41 -13.89 -5.67
CA GLY A 542 58.41 -13.42 -4.71
C GLY A 542 57.32 -14.45 -4.45
N LYS A 543 56.80 -15.10 -5.51
CA LYS A 543 55.84 -16.22 -5.39
C LYS A 543 56.43 -17.40 -4.61
N ALA A 544 57.67 -17.79 -4.90
CA ALA A 544 58.35 -18.86 -4.18
C ALA A 544 58.50 -18.56 -2.68
N ALA A 545 58.80 -17.30 -2.31
CA ALA A 545 58.88 -16.89 -0.91
C ALA A 545 57.52 -16.97 -0.19
N LYS A 546 56.43 -16.54 -0.85
CA LYS A 546 55.07 -16.63 -0.35
C LYS A 546 54.62 -18.09 -0.13
N LYS A 547 54.94 -18.97 -1.09
CA LYS A 547 54.69 -20.41 -0.99
C LYS A 547 55.49 -21.05 0.15
N ALA A 548 56.78 -20.72 0.29
CA ALA A 548 57.62 -21.21 1.39
C ALA A 548 57.10 -20.80 2.78
N LYS A 549 56.51 -19.59 2.89
CA LYS A 549 55.89 -19.12 4.14
C LYS A 549 54.69 -19.99 4.54
N LEU A 550 53.82 -20.37 3.61
CA LEU A 550 52.74 -21.32 3.88
C LEU A 550 53.24 -22.75 4.11
N SER A 551 54.32 -23.18 3.47
CA SER A 551 54.96 -24.47 3.76
C SER A 551 55.46 -24.55 5.22
N ALA A 552 56.08 -23.48 5.73
CA ALA A 552 56.48 -23.39 7.13
C ALA A 552 55.28 -23.39 8.09
N ALA A 553 54.16 -22.78 7.69
CA ALA A 553 52.91 -22.86 8.47
C ALA A 553 52.39 -24.31 8.53
N LEU A 554 52.39 -25.02 7.41
CA LEU A 554 52.01 -26.44 7.33
C LEU A 554 52.87 -27.34 8.24
N GLU A 555 54.18 -27.15 8.28
CA GLU A 555 55.08 -27.89 9.18
C GLU A 555 54.75 -27.65 10.66
N LYS A 556 54.44 -26.39 11.03
CA LYS A 556 54.03 -26.04 12.39
C LYS A 556 52.68 -26.64 12.77
N ILE A 557 51.74 -26.68 11.84
CA ILE A 557 50.43 -27.34 12.02
C ILE A 557 50.64 -28.84 12.23
N ALA A 558 51.48 -29.49 11.40
CA ALA A 558 51.82 -30.90 11.53
C ALA A 558 52.53 -31.23 12.87
N ALA A 559 53.30 -30.28 13.42
CA ALA A 559 53.91 -30.37 14.74
C ALA A 559 52.94 -30.11 15.92
N GLY A 560 51.65 -29.86 15.65
CA GLY A 560 50.61 -29.68 16.66
C GLY A 560 50.29 -28.23 17.05
N THR A 561 50.81 -27.24 16.30
CA THR A 561 50.45 -25.82 16.53
C THR A 561 49.02 -25.55 16.05
N ASP A 562 48.25 -24.80 16.83
CA ASP A 562 46.88 -24.42 16.44
C ASP A 562 46.86 -23.51 15.21
N PHE A 563 45.92 -23.78 14.28
CA PHE A 563 45.77 -23.06 13.02
C PHE A 563 45.46 -21.58 13.26
N ALA A 564 44.60 -21.28 14.24
CA ALA A 564 44.22 -19.92 14.58
C ALA A 564 45.41 -19.08 15.10
N ALA A 565 46.37 -19.73 15.78
CA ALA A 565 47.56 -19.06 16.29
C ALA A 565 48.52 -18.61 15.17
N LEU A 566 48.46 -19.24 13.99
CA LEU A 566 49.33 -18.93 12.86
C LEU A 566 48.80 -17.81 11.96
N ILE A 567 47.50 -17.50 12.04
CA ILE A 567 46.83 -16.48 11.23
C ILE A 567 47.55 -15.14 11.26
N LYS A 568 47.91 -14.68 12.45
CA LYS A 568 48.54 -13.36 12.64
C LYS A 568 49.89 -13.24 11.94
N ASP A 569 50.68 -14.31 11.95
CA ASP A 569 52.07 -14.28 11.49
C ASP A 569 52.22 -14.75 10.02
N TYR A 570 51.25 -15.53 9.54
CA TYR A 570 51.32 -16.24 8.25
C TYR A 570 50.23 -15.87 7.23
N SER A 571 49.31 -14.95 7.54
CA SER A 571 48.30 -14.44 6.60
C SER A 571 48.47 -12.95 6.31
N ASP A 572 48.42 -12.57 5.02
CA ASP A 572 48.48 -11.19 4.53
C ASP A 572 47.11 -10.49 4.60
N GLU A 573 46.02 -11.24 4.52
CA GLU A 573 44.66 -10.73 4.70
C GLU A 573 44.30 -10.68 6.19
N GLN A 574 43.77 -9.56 6.70
CA GLN A 574 43.32 -9.40 8.09
C GLN A 574 42.00 -8.59 8.17
N PRO A 575 41.01 -9.01 9.00
CA PRO A 575 41.02 -10.23 9.80
C PRO A 575 40.74 -11.45 8.90
N SER A 576 41.74 -12.31 8.68
CA SER A 576 41.49 -13.62 8.07
C SER A 576 41.09 -14.54 9.21
N GLY A 577 39.79 -14.83 9.30
CA GLY A 577 39.21 -15.64 10.37
C GLY A 577 38.39 -16.80 9.83
N GLU A 578 37.83 -17.54 10.78
CA GLU A 578 36.73 -18.50 10.56
C GLU A 578 35.62 -17.82 9.75
N GLN A 579 35.34 -18.37 8.59
CA GLN A 579 34.25 -17.94 7.71
C GLN A 579 32.91 -18.39 8.31
N PRO A 580 31.78 -17.75 7.94
CA PRO A 580 30.46 -18.33 8.22
C PRO A 580 30.31 -19.69 7.49
N LEU A 581 29.23 -20.41 7.77
CA LEU A 581 28.91 -21.64 7.05
C LEU A 581 28.60 -21.30 5.58
N LEU A 582 29.41 -21.78 4.64
CA LEU A 582 29.32 -21.48 3.21
C LEU A 582 28.72 -22.66 2.45
N ASP A 583 27.87 -22.38 1.46
CA ASP A 583 27.37 -23.39 0.51
C ASP A 583 28.48 -23.73 -0.50
N LEU A 584 28.79 -25.02 -0.67
CA LEU A 584 29.80 -25.48 -1.60
C LEU A 584 29.53 -25.01 -3.05
N LYS A 585 28.25 -24.87 -3.44
CA LYS A 585 27.87 -24.40 -4.78
C LYS A 585 28.28 -22.94 -5.05
N ASN A 586 28.50 -22.16 -3.99
CA ASN A 586 28.82 -20.73 -4.08
C ASN A 586 30.31 -20.44 -3.84
N LEU A 587 31.14 -21.46 -3.69
CA LEU A 587 32.59 -21.31 -3.60
C LEU A 587 33.21 -21.14 -4.99
N ASP A 588 34.35 -20.46 -5.05
CA ASP A 588 35.21 -20.43 -6.23
C ASP A 588 35.57 -21.86 -6.67
N ALA A 589 35.65 -22.11 -7.99
CA ALA A 589 35.78 -23.46 -8.53
C ALA A 589 37.08 -24.17 -8.10
N ASP A 590 38.20 -23.45 -8.03
CA ASP A 590 39.49 -24.01 -7.64
C ASP A 590 39.53 -24.32 -6.14
N LEU A 591 38.94 -23.43 -5.33
CA LEU A 591 38.79 -23.65 -3.90
C LEU A 591 37.83 -24.83 -3.62
N ALA A 592 36.67 -24.87 -4.28
CA ALA A 592 35.68 -25.92 -4.14
C ALA A 592 36.28 -27.29 -4.44
N ALA A 593 37.07 -27.42 -5.51
CA ALA A 593 37.73 -28.68 -5.87
C ALA A 593 38.69 -29.19 -4.79
N GLN A 594 39.43 -28.30 -4.12
CA GLN A 594 40.44 -28.66 -3.11
C GLN A 594 39.86 -28.93 -1.73
N VAL A 595 38.67 -28.40 -1.42
CA VAL A 595 38.01 -28.61 -0.12
C VAL A 595 36.91 -29.66 -0.15
N THR A 596 36.47 -30.08 -1.34
CA THR A 596 35.39 -31.07 -1.51
C THR A 596 35.69 -32.40 -0.83
N ASP A 597 36.95 -32.85 -0.83
CA ASP A 597 37.37 -34.13 -0.25
C ASP A 597 37.95 -34.00 1.17
N LEU A 598 37.94 -32.79 1.75
CA LEU A 598 38.46 -32.54 3.10
C LEU A 598 37.39 -32.76 4.17
N GLU A 599 37.76 -33.53 5.19
CA GLU A 599 36.94 -33.79 6.37
C GLU A 599 37.09 -32.68 7.42
N ALA A 600 36.11 -32.57 8.32
CA ALA A 600 36.19 -31.64 9.44
C ALA A 600 37.47 -31.86 10.28
N GLY A 601 38.21 -30.79 10.53
CA GLY A 601 39.50 -30.78 11.20
C GLY A 601 40.72 -30.90 10.27
N GLN A 602 40.55 -31.29 9.01
CA GLN A 602 41.65 -31.42 8.05
C GLN A 602 42.08 -30.06 7.47
N VAL A 603 43.36 -30.00 7.10
CA VAL A 603 43.99 -28.85 6.47
C VAL A 603 44.39 -29.22 5.04
N SER A 604 44.10 -28.34 4.08
CA SER A 604 44.44 -28.49 2.68
C SER A 604 45.95 -28.47 2.44
N GLY A 605 46.37 -28.86 1.24
CA GLY A 605 47.66 -28.41 0.70
C GLY A 605 47.65 -26.90 0.41
N ILE A 606 48.76 -26.37 -0.10
CA ILE A 606 48.80 -24.98 -0.59
C ILE A 606 48.00 -24.90 -1.89
N ILE A 607 46.90 -24.17 -1.85
CA ILE A 607 46.02 -23.89 -2.99
C ILE A 607 46.55 -22.65 -3.72
N GLU A 608 46.71 -22.74 -5.04
CA GLU A 608 47.16 -21.62 -5.89
C GLU A 608 45.95 -21.03 -6.62
N THR A 609 45.66 -19.75 -6.39
CA THR A 609 44.65 -18.98 -7.13
C THR A 609 45.35 -18.01 -8.09
N ALA A 610 44.59 -17.31 -8.94
CA ALA A 610 45.13 -16.33 -9.88
C ALA A 610 45.95 -15.20 -9.20
N ASP A 611 45.67 -14.90 -7.94
CA ASP A 611 46.16 -13.74 -7.21
C ASP A 611 46.70 -14.05 -5.80
N SER A 612 46.64 -15.29 -5.34
CA SER A 612 47.11 -15.67 -4.01
C SER A 612 47.52 -17.15 -3.87
N TYR A 613 48.29 -17.44 -2.82
CA TYR A 613 48.42 -18.78 -2.26
C TYR A 613 47.59 -18.87 -0.99
N GLN A 614 46.84 -19.95 -0.83
CA GLN A 614 45.93 -20.14 0.30
C GLN A 614 46.18 -21.48 0.98
N LEU A 615 46.04 -21.49 2.32
CA LEU A 615 45.95 -22.70 3.12
C LEU A 615 44.61 -22.69 3.86
N VAL A 616 43.85 -23.76 3.76
CA VAL A 616 42.48 -23.81 4.27
C VAL A 616 42.33 -24.96 5.25
N LYS A 617 41.67 -24.72 6.38
CA LYS A 617 41.22 -25.76 7.32
C LYS A 617 39.71 -25.86 7.29
N VAL A 618 39.19 -27.06 7.09
CA VAL A 618 37.75 -27.32 7.29
C VAL A 618 37.50 -27.42 8.79
N LEU A 619 36.67 -26.55 9.32
CA LEU A 619 36.31 -26.52 10.74
C LEU A 619 35.04 -27.34 10.98
N GLU A 620 34.07 -27.22 10.08
CA GLU A 620 32.78 -27.89 10.15
C GLU A 620 32.38 -28.32 8.73
N ARG A 621 31.75 -29.49 8.59
CA ARG A 621 31.26 -30.02 7.33
C ARG A 621 29.86 -30.60 7.51
N ASN A 622 28.96 -30.24 6.61
CA ASN A 622 27.62 -30.77 6.48
C ASN A 622 27.41 -31.24 5.04
N ASP A 623 27.32 -32.55 4.81
CA ASP A 623 27.15 -33.14 3.48
C ASP A 623 25.69 -33.25 3.03
N GLY A 624 24.78 -32.58 3.74
CA GLY A 624 23.34 -32.73 3.55
C GLY A 624 22.78 -33.90 4.35
N ARG A 625 21.48 -33.87 4.58
CA ARG A 625 20.73 -34.89 5.32
C ARG A 625 19.99 -35.78 4.34
N THR A 626 20.09 -37.09 4.56
CA THR A 626 19.37 -38.14 3.83
C THR A 626 17.89 -38.17 4.20
N LEU A 627 17.07 -38.85 3.39
CA LEU A 627 15.64 -39.03 3.67
C LEU A 627 15.36 -39.62 5.05
N GLU A 628 16.14 -40.63 5.49
CA GLU A 628 15.96 -41.22 6.83
C GLU A 628 16.28 -40.23 7.95
N GLU A 629 17.24 -39.33 7.75
CA GLU A 629 17.62 -38.31 8.75
C GLU A 629 16.63 -37.13 8.85
N VAL A 630 15.85 -36.87 7.79
CA VAL A 630 14.82 -35.82 7.76
C VAL A 630 13.40 -36.38 7.87
N LYS A 631 13.25 -37.69 8.08
CA LYS A 631 11.96 -38.37 7.95
C LYS A 631 10.85 -37.78 8.80
N ASP A 632 11.08 -37.60 10.11
CA ASP A 632 10.06 -37.09 11.03
C ASP A 632 9.71 -35.62 10.76
N GLU A 633 10.72 -34.83 10.38
CA GLU A 633 10.56 -33.43 9.96
C GLU A 633 9.75 -33.33 8.67
N LEU A 634 10.09 -34.15 7.67
CA LEU A 634 9.39 -34.23 6.39
C LEU A 634 7.96 -34.73 6.55
N ILE A 635 7.71 -35.72 7.42
CA ILE A 635 6.36 -36.14 7.78
C ILE A 635 5.57 -34.95 8.33
N SER A 636 6.13 -34.19 9.27
CA SER A 636 5.46 -33.00 9.81
C SER A 636 5.13 -31.96 8.73
N ILE A 637 6.07 -31.67 7.84
CA ILE A 637 5.87 -30.73 6.73
C ILE A 637 4.78 -31.24 5.78
N LEU A 638 4.87 -32.49 5.33
CA LEU A 638 3.92 -33.06 4.38
C LEU A 638 2.53 -33.21 4.98
N ARG A 639 2.40 -33.47 6.29
CA ARG A 639 1.11 -33.44 6.99
C ARG A 639 0.50 -32.05 6.95
N GLN A 640 1.28 -31.00 7.19
CA GLN A 640 0.78 -29.61 7.09
C GLN A 640 0.34 -29.29 5.66
N GLU A 641 1.15 -29.59 4.66
CA GLU A 641 0.81 -29.34 3.24
C GLU A 641 -0.42 -30.12 2.78
N LYS A 642 -0.50 -31.40 3.14
CA LYS A 642 -1.66 -32.25 2.85
C LYS A 642 -2.91 -31.72 3.55
N SER A 643 -2.79 -31.21 4.77
CA SER A 643 -3.92 -30.63 5.50
C SER A 643 -4.45 -29.35 4.82
N VAL A 644 -3.55 -28.50 4.30
CA VAL A 644 -3.91 -27.32 3.50
C VAL A 644 -4.61 -27.72 2.21
N GLN A 645 -4.09 -28.75 1.52
CA GLN A 645 -4.73 -29.29 0.32
C GLN A 645 -6.12 -29.83 0.61
N MET A 646 -6.29 -30.64 1.66
CA MET A 646 -7.59 -31.19 2.06
C MET A 646 -8.59 -30.10 2.43
N ALA A 647 -8.14 -29.04 3.11
CA ALA A 647 -8.99 -27.90 3.43
C ALA A 647 -9.46 -27.16 2.17
N PHE A 648 -8.58 -27.01 1.18
CA PHE A 648 -8.92 -26.43 -0.11
C PHE A 648 -9.86 -27.32 -0.94
N ASP A 649 -9.63 -28.64 -0.98
CA ASP A 649 -10.51 -29.59 -1.66
C ASP A 649 -11.91 -29.60 -1.02
N ALA A 650 -11.99 -29.49 0.32
CA ALA A 650 -13.25 -29.34 1.03
C ALA A 650 -13.97 -28.03 0.65
N ALA A 651 -13.24 -26.91 0.57
CA ALA A 651 -13.78 -25.63 0.12
C ALA A 651 -14.28 -25.70 -1.34
N LEU A 652 -13.56 -26.38 -2.23
CA LEU A 652 -13.95 -26.58 -3.63
C LEU A 652 -15.22 -27.44 -3.75
N SER A 653 -15.29 -28.54 -3.00
CA SER A 653 -16.50 -29.38 -2.94
C SER A 653 -17.69 -28.60 -2.39
N PHE A 654 -17.47 -27.78 -1.35
CA PHE A 654 -18.48 -26.92 -0.76
C PHE A 654 -18.98 -25.85 -1.75
N ALA A 655 -18.07 -25.20 -2.48
CA ALA A 655 -18.38 -24.24 -3.53
C ALA A 655 -19.26 -24.86 -4.63
N GLY A 656 -18.93 -26.08 -5.08
CA GLY A 656 -19.75 -26.80 -6.06
C GLY A 656 -21.17 -27.06 -5.55
N LYS A 657 -21.30 -27.55 -4.30
CA LYS A 657 -22.62 -27.84 -3.70
C LYS A 657 -23.48 -26.59 -3.54
N ILE A 658 -22.91 -25.47 -3.07
CA ILE A 658 -23.70 -24.24 -2.89
C ILE A 658 -24.08 -23.63 -4.25
N SER A 659 -23.20 -23.74 -5.25
CA SER A 659 -23.50 -23.30 -6.62
C SER A 659 -24.67 -24.11 -7.21
N ASP A 660 -24.70 -25.42 -6.98
CA ASP A 660 -25.81 -26.28 -7.41
C ASP A 660 -27.14 -25.92 -6.72
N ILE A 661 -27.10 -25.58 -5.42
CA ILE A 661 -28.27 -25.12 -4.65
C ILE A 661 -28.76 -23.79 -5.23
N TRP A 662 -27.84 -22.84 -5.41
CA TRP A 662 -28.14 -21.51 -5.94
C TRP A 662 -28.76 -21.59 -7.33
N TRP A 663 -28.18 -22.38 -8.24
CA TRP A 663 -28.73 -22.55 -9.60
C TRP A 663 -30.15 -23.13 -9.59
N LYS A 664 -30.40 -24.17 -8.77
CA LYS A 664 -31.72 -24.81 -8.70
C LYS A 664 -32.81 -23.92 -8.11
N GLU A 665 -32.48 -23.15 -7.08
CA GLU A 665 -33.46 -22.35 -6.34
C GLU A 665 -33.70 -20.98 -6.99
N SER A 666 -32.67 -20.36 -7.58
CA SER A 666 -32.80 -19.06 -8.27
C SER A 666 -33.63 -19.12 -9.57
N GLU A 667 -33.72 -20.28 -10.22
CA GLU A 667 -34.66 -20.50 -11.34
C GLU A 667 -36.13 -20.52 -10.90
N GLN A 668 -36.41 -20.82 -9.63
CA GLN A 668 -37.77 -21.04 -9.10
C GLN A 668 -38.28 -19.88 -8.25
N ASP A 669 -37.38 -19.17 -7.55
CA ASP A 669 -37.72 -18.09 -6.62
C ASP A 669 -36.75 -16.91 -6.76
N SER A 670 -37.31 -15.73 -7.05
CA SER A 670 -36.56 -14.47 -7.14
C SER A 670 -36.09 -13.92 -5.78
N SER A 671 -36.43 -14.58 -4.67
CA SER A 671 -36.11 -14.17 -3.29
C SER A 671 -35.12 -15.10 -2.55
N PHE A 672 -34.34 -15.91 -3.27
CA PHE A 672 -33.34 -16.82 -2.70
C PHE A 672 -32.43 -16.14 -1.65
N ASP A 673 -32.46 -16.66 -0.42
CA ASP A 673 -31.62 -16.20 0.69
C ASP A 673 -30.27 -16.95 0.67
N ALA A 674 -29.31 -16.37 -0.05
CA ALA A 674 -27.97 -16.92 -0.20
C ALA A 674 -27.22 -17.09 1.13
N GLN A 675 -27.47 -16.20 2.12
CA GLN A 675 -26.84 -16.29 3.43
C GLN A 675 -27.36 -17.50 4.21
N ALA A 676 -28.68 -17.68 4.24
CA ALA A 676 -29.31 -18.79 4.94
C ALA A 676 -28.93 -20.14 4.31
N ALA A 677 -28.90 -20.22 2.98
CA ALA A 677 -28.46 -21.41 2.25
C ALA A 677 -27.01 -21.78 2.58
N LEU A 678 -26.10 -20.79 2.59
CA LEU A 678 -24.70 -20.98 2.97
C LEU A 678 -24.57 -21.48 4.42
N ALA A 679 -25.28 -20.85 5.36
CA ALA A 679 -25.26 -21.22 6.77
C ALA A 679 -25.78 -22.65 7.00
N LYS A 680 -26.86 -23.03 6.34
CA LYS A 680 -27.42 -24.39 6.41
C LYS A 680 -26.43 -25.42 5.87
N LEU A 681 -25.87 -25.21 4.69
CA LEU A 681 -24.90 -26.13 4.11
C LEU A 681 -23.63 -26.25 4.97
N ALA A 682 -23.19 -25.14 5.58
CA ALA A 682 -22.05 -25.16 6.51
C ALA A 682 -22.32 -26.01 7.76
N GLN A 683 -23.54 -25.98 8.31
CA GLN A 683 -23.93 -26.84 9.43
C GLN A 683 -23.94 -28.34 9.07
N GLU A 684 -24.28 -28.66 7.82
CA GLU A 684 -24.32 -30.05 7.31
C GLU A 684 -22.94 -30.54 6.83
N THR A 685 -21.94 -29.65 6.72
CA THR A 685 -20.61 -29.98 6.20
C THR A 685 -19.60 -30.13 7.34
N ALA A 686 -18.96 -31.29 7.43
CA ALA A 686 -17.91 -31.54 8.40
C ALA A 686 -16.75 -30.54 8.26
N LYS A 687 -16.25 -30.04 9.41
CA LYS A 687 -15.09 -29.13 9.53
C LYS A 687 -15.27 -27.73 8.92
N ALA A 688 -16.44 -27.43 8.35
CA ALA A 688 -16.80 -26.08 7.93
C ALA A 688 -17.10 -25.19 9.15
N GLU A 689 -16.58 -23.97 9.15
CA GLU A 689 -16.89 -22.96 10.16
C GLU A 689 -17.55 -21.75 9.50
N TYR A 690 -18.77 -21.43 9.94
CA TYR A 690 -19.53 -20.29 9.45
C TYR A 690 -19.33 -19.05 10.33
N SER A 691 -19.14 -17.89 9.71
CA SER A 691 -19.14 -16.59 10.37
C SER A 691 -19.77 -15.52 9.48
N THR A 692 -20.19 -14.41 10.08
CA THR A 692 -20.66 -13.23 9.34
C THR A 692 -19.67 -12.10 9.54
N ILE A 693 -19.18 -11.54 8.44
CA ILE A 693 -18.21 -10.46 8.44
C ILE A 693 -18.95 -9.14 8.24
N PRO A 694 -18.77 -8.15 9.14
CA PRO A 694 -19.36 -6.82 8.96
C PRO A 694 -18.74 -6.10 7.77
N LYS A 695 -19.21 -4.89 7.47
CA LYS A 695 -18.66 -4.06 6.40
C LYS A 695 -17.17 -3.78 6.62
N VAL A 696 -16.33 -4.35 5.77
CA VAL A 696 -14.86 -4.16 5.76
C VAL A 696 -14.40 -3.59 4.42
N SER A 697 -13.28 -2.87 4.41
CA SER A 697 -12.64 -2.39 3.17
C SER A 697 -11.66 -3.42 2.60
N ARG A 698 -11.24 -3.23 1.35
CA ARG A 698 -10.42 -4.17 0.56
C ARG A 698 -9.08 -4.57 1.21
N ASN A 699 -8.57 -3.75 2.13
CA ASN A 699 -7.28 -3.97 2.80
C ASN A 699 -7.39 -4.14 4.32
N ALA A 700 -8.60 -4.27 4.85
CA ALA A 700 -8.84 -4.38 6.29
C ALA A 700 -8.50 -5.78 6.83
N THR A 701 -8.39 -5.88 8.15
CA THR A 701 -8.49 -7.17 8.85
C THR A 701 -9.94 -7.67 8.75
N VAL A 702 -10.14 -8.91 8.33
CA VAL A 702 -11.46 -9.51 8.15
C VAL A 702 -12.16 -9.69 9.50
N ASN A 703 -11.52 -10.43 10.41
CA ASN A 703 -11.90 -10.59 11.81
C ASN A 703 -10.67 -11.11 12.62
N PRO A 704 -10.74 -11.25 13.95
CA PRO A 704 -9.60 -11.73 14.75
C PRO A 704 -9.13 -13.16 14.43
N GLN A 705 -9.99 -14.02 13.87
CA GLN A 705 -9.68 -15.43 13.56
C GLN A 705 -8.98 -15.58 12.20
N VAL A 706 -9.46 -14.87 11.19
CA VAL A 706 -8.94 -14.87 9.82
C VAL A 706 -7.70 -13.98 9.70
N GLY A 707 -7.69 -12.86 10.44
CA GLY A 707 -6.65 -11.84 10.29
C GLY A 707 -6.82 -11.05 8.99
N ARG A 708 -5.71 -10.63 8.39
CA ARG A 708 -5.68 -9.98 7.08
C ARG A 708 -5.38 -11.04 6.03
N ASP A 709 -6.33 -11.28 5.14
CA ASP A 709 -6.21 -12.27 4.05
C ASP A 709 -6.56 -11.57 2.73
N LEU A 710 -5.56 -11.32 1.89
CA LEU A 710 -5.70 -10.48 0.70
C LEU A 710 -6.43 -11.23 -0.41
N GLU A 711 -6.19 -12.53 -0.53
CA GLU A 711 -6.81 -13.42 -1.52
C GLU A 711 -8.32 -13.53 -1.27
N LEU A 712 -8.74 -13.69 -0.01
CA LEU A 712 -10.16 -13.68 0.36
C LEU A 712 -10.81 -12.33 0.04
N LEU A 713 -10.20 -11.22 0.45
CA LEU A 713 -10.75 -9.90 0.21
C LEU A 713 -10.80 -9.57 -1.29
N GLU A 714 -9.79 -9.95 -2.07
CA GLU A 714 -9.80 -9.78 -3.52
C GLU A 714 -10.97 -10.54 -4.15
N ALA A 715 -11.17 -11.81 -3.78
CA ALA A 715 -12.28 -12.61 -4.27
C ALA A 715 -13.64 -11.97 -3.93
N VAL A 716 -13.86 -11.62 -2.65
CA VAL A 716 -15.09 -10.97 -2.18
C VAL A 716 -15.37 -9.66 -2.91
N PHE A 717 -14.34 -8.87 -3.17
CA PHE A 717 -14.48 -7.58 -3.83
C PHE A 717 -14.62 -7.68 -5.36
N ASN A 718 -14.35 -8.85 -5.95
CA ASN A 718 -14.62 -9.15 -7.35
C ASN A 718 -15.98 -9.87 -7.56
N THR A 719 -16.61 -10.37 -6.49
CA THR A 719 -17.96 -10.95 -6.50
C THR A 719 -19.04 -9.89 -6.77
N SER A 720 -20.16 -10.26 -7.37
CA SER A 720 -21.28 -9.35 -7.65
C SER A 720 -22.53 -9.75 -6.85
N ARG A 721 -23.55 -8.88 -6.78
CA ARG A 721 -24.82 -9.26 -6.13
C ARG A 721 -25.66 -10.22 -6.98
N THR A 722 -25.42 -10.28 -8.29
CA THR A 722 -26.10 -11.21 -9.20
C THR A 722 -25.52 -12.61 -9.11
N GLU A 723 -24.23 -12.73 -8.79
CA GLU A 723 -23.53 -13.98 -8.50
C GLU A 723 -22.89 -13.86 -7.11
N PRO A 724 -23.65 -14.09 -6.02
CA PRO A 724 -23.27 -13.65 -4.69
C PRO A 724 -22.17 -14.49 -4.04
N PHE A 725 -21.73 -15.59 -4.65
CA PHE A 725 -20.71 -16.48 -4.08
C PHE A 725 -19.35 -16.25 -4.73
N THR A 726 -18.28 -16.32 -3.93
CA THR A 726 -16.92 -16.46 -4.47
C THR A 726 -16.73 -17.87 -5.05
N THR A 727 -15.65 -18.06 -5.81
CA THR A 727 -15.07 -19.40 -5.95
C THR A 727 -14.41 -19.85 -4.64
N ALA A 728 -13.95 -21.10 -4.57
CA ALA A 728 -13.11 -21.53 -3.45
C ALA A 728 -11.80 -20.73 -3.46
N VAL A 729 -11.49 -20.07 -2.33
CA VAL A 729 -10.30 -19.24 -2.17
C VAL A 729 -9.31 -19.97 -1.29
N LYS A 730 -8.07 -20.11 -1.78
CA LYS A 730 -6.95 -20.60 -0.96
C LYS A 730 -6.28 -19.39 -0.30
N GLY A 731 -6.64 -19.10 0.93
CA GLY A 731 -6.01 -18.00 1.67
C GLY A 731 -4.82 -18.46 2.50
N THR A 732 -4.33 -17.55 3.35
CA THR A 732 -3.08 -17.72 4.09
C THR A 732 -3.20 -18.75 5.21
N ASN A 733 -4.28 -18.66 6.00
CA ASN A 733 -4.47 -19.50 7.21
C ASN A 733 -5.56 -20.57 7.05
N ALA A 734 -6.42 -20.42 6.05
CA ALA A 734 -7.51 -21.34 5.78
C ALA A 734 -7.97 -21.23 4.32
N SER A 735 -8.78 -22.21 3.91
CA SER A 735 -9.50 -22.14 2.64
C SER A 735 -10.91 -21.63 2.89
N TYR A 736 -11.40 -20.78 1.99
CA TYR A 736 -12.63 -20.02 2.21
C TYR A 736 -13.63 -20.17 1.07
N LEU A 737 -14.88 -19.90 1.43
CA LEU A 737 -15.92 -19.51 0.51
C LEU A 737 -16.71 -18.36 1.14
N ALA A 738 -16.93 -17.28 0.40
CA ALA A 738 -17.72 -16.16 0.88
C ALA A 738 -19.00 -15.97 0.06
N CYS A 739 -20.02 -15.42 0.72
CA CYS A 739 -21.25 -14.94 0.10
C CYS A 739 -21.40 -13.44 0.38
N LEU A 740 -21.39 -12.63 -0.68
CA LEU A 740 -21.59 -11.19 -0.60
C LEU A 740 -23.01 -10.87 -0.10
N LEU A 741 -23.10 -10.09 0.98
CA LEU A 741 -24.38 -9.69 1.57
C LEU A 741 -24.73 -8.27 1.14
N GLU A 742 -23.87 -7.30 1.48
CA GLU A 742 -24.02 -5.91 1.11
C GLU A 742 -22.74 -5.36 0.51
N ALA A 743 -22.90 -4.46 -0.48
CA ALA A 743 -21.83 -3.66 -1.03
C ALA A 743 -22.20 -2.19 -0.90
N GLU A 744 -21.38 -1.45 -0.16
CA GLU A 744 -21.43 0.00 -0.07
C GLU A 744 -20.41 0.54 -1.07
N ALA A 745 -20.92 1.13 -2.15
CA ALA A 745 -20.11 1.74 -3.19
C ALA A 745 -19.24 2.85 -2.59
N PRO A 746 -18.05 3.10 -3.15
CA PRO A 746 -17.25 4.25 -2.76
C PRO A 746 -18.03 5.54 -3.01
N TYR A 747 -17.84 6.53 -2.14
CA TYR A 747 -18.52 7.82 -2.26
C TYR A 747 -17.66 8.95 -1.71
N LEU A 748 -18.07 10.17 -2.01
CA LEU A 748 -17.49 11.38 -1.44
C LEU A 748 -18.40 11.87 -0.32
N ALA A 749 -17.88 11.96 0.90
CA ALA A 749 -18.63 12.40 2.06
C ALA A 749 -19.05 13.86 1.89
N ALA A 750 -20.36 14.11 1.95
CA ALA A 750 -20.93 15.44 1.82
C ALA A 750 -20.82 16.22 3.15
N PRO A 751 -20.10 17.35 3.20
CA PRO A 751 -19.93 18.16 4.42
C PRO A 751 -21.24 18.65 5.03
N GLU A 752 -22.29 18.82 4.22
CA GLU A 752 -23.61 19.25 4.67
C GLU A 752 -24.36 18.20 5.50
N GLN A 753 -23.99 16.92 5.34
CA GLN A 753 -24.68 15.79 5.97
C GLN A 753 -23.86 15.14 7.10
N ASP A 754 -22.56 15.46 7.19
CA ASP A 754 -21.65 14.90 8.18
C ASP A 754 -20.83 16.00 8.89
N PRO A 755 -21.05 16.24 10.19
CA PRO A 755 -20.29 17.21 10.97
C PRO A 755 -18.77 16.97 10.97
N ALA A 756 -18.31 15.72 10.89
CA ALA A 756 -16.88 15.42 10.83
C ALA A 756 -16.29 15.90 9.50
N SER A 757 -16.99 15.67 8.39
CA SER A 757 -16.64 16.18 7.07
C SER A 757 -16.69 17.71 7.01
N LEU A 758 -17.68 18.36 7.65
CA LEU A 758 -17.71 19.83 7.75
C LEU A 758 -16.49 20.39 8.49
N ASN A 759 -16.10 19.78 9.61
CA ASN A 759 -14.90 20.20 10.35
C ASN A 759 -13.63 19.99 9.53
N THR A 760 -13.56 18.89 8.77
CA THR A 760 -12.45 18.61 7.84
C THR A 760 -12.37 19.69 6.77
N LEU A 761 -13.51 20.04 6.16
CA LEU A 761 -13.61 21.11 5.16
C LEU A 761 -13.17 22.47 5.71
N LYS A 762 -13.65 22.85 6.91
CA LYS A 762 -13.22 24.07 7.59
C LYS A 762 -11.71 24.09 7.83
N SER A 763 -11.12 22.97 8.24
CA SER A 763 -9.68 22.86 8.46
C SER A 763 -8.88 23.03 7.17
N ILE A 764 -9.29 22.36 6.10
CA ILE A 764 -8.68 22.49 4.77
C ILE A 764 -8.76 23.94 4.30
N TYR A 765 -9.93 24.55 4.40
CA TYR A 765 -10.14 25.93 3.95
C TYR A 765 -9.32 26.94 4.78
N ARG A 766 -9.26 26.80 6.12
CA ARG A 766 -8.40 27.65 6.97
C ARG A 766 -6.94 27.56 6.54
N ARG A 767 -6.45 26.35 6.33
CA ARG A 767 -5.07 26.12 5.89
C ARG A 767 -4.81 26.72 4.52
N LYS A 768 -5.74 26.55 3.56
CA LYS A 768 -5.66 27.18 2.24
C LYS A 768 -5.54 28.70 2.34
N VAL A 769 -6.45 29.35 3.09
CA VAL A 769 -6.44 30.81 3.24
C VAL A 769 -5.14 31.29 3.91
N ALA A 770 -4.68 30.58 4.94
CA ALA A 770 -3.43 30.91 5.62
C ALA A 770 -2.21 30.72 4.70
N MET A 771 -2.20 29.67 3.89
CA MET A 771 -1.16 29.42 2.90
C MET A 771 -1.16 30.51 1.82
N ASP A 772 -2.33 30.89 1.28
CA ASP A 772 -2.46 31.97 0.29
C ASP A 772 -2.00 33.33 0.85
N ALA A 773 -2.36 33.63 2.11
CA ALA A 773 -1.89 34.84 2.79
C ALA A 773 -0.38 34.82 3.04
N CYS A 774 0.18 33.66 3.42
CA CYS A 774 1.62 33.47 3.55
C CYS A 774 2.34 33.63 2.22
N ARG A 775 1.76 33.10 1.13
CA ARG A 775 2.30 33.24 -0.24
C ARG A 775 2.42 34.70 -0.63
N LYS A 776 1.35 35.49 -0.47
CA LYS A 776 1.34 36.92 -0.77
C LYS A 776 2.38 37.70 0.03
N ARG A 777 2.59 37.34 1.30
CA ARG A 777 3.64 37.95 2.14
C ARG A 777 5.04 37.63 1.62
N ALA A 778 5.28 36.37 1.22
CA ALA A 778 6.55 35.96 0.64
C ALA A 778 6.78 36.60 -0.75
N GLU A 779 5.77 36.67 -1.61
CA GLU A 779 5.82 37.32 -2.93
C GLU A 779 6.16 38.81 -2.79
N ALA A 780 5.47 39.54 -1.92
CA ALA A 780 5.72 40.96 -1.69
C ALA A 780 7.16 41.23 -1.20
N GLU A 781 7.66 40.37 -0.33
CA GLU A 781 9.05 40.48 0.16
C GLU A 781 10.07 40.09 -0.91
N ALA A 782 9.78 39.09 -1.75
CA ALA A 782 10.61 38.73 -2.89
C ALA A 782 10.71 39.86 -3.91
N GLU A 783 9.59 40.52 -4.23
CA GLU A 783 9.55 41.69 -5.10
C GLU A 783 10.37 42.84 -4.52
N ARG A 784 10.23 43.12 -3.22
CA ARG A 784 11.00 44.16 -2.52
C ARG A 784 12.51 43.89 -2.60
N ILE A 785 12.95 42.67 -2.27
CA ILE A 785 14.38 42.28 -2.32
C ILE A 785 14.90 42.32 -3.75
N SER A 786 14.13 41.82 -4.72
CA SER A 786 14.54 41.80 -6.13
C SER A 786 14.69 43.21 -6.72
N ALA A 787 13.82 44.15 -6.33
CA ALA A 787 13.96 45.56 -6.70
C ALA A 787 15.21 46.17 -6.05
N ALA A 788 15.43 45.93 -4.76
CA ALA A 788 16.58 46.45 -4.03
C ALA A 788 17.93 45.87 -4.54
N LEU A 789 17.96 44.62 -5.00
CA LEU A 789 19.14 44.02 -5.64
C LEU A 789 19.54 44.78 -6.91
N LYS A 790 18.56 45.23 -7.71
CA LYS A 790 18.82 46.02 -8.91
C LYS A 790 19.31 47.43 -8.59
N GLU A 791 18.80 48.04 -7.52
CA GLU A 791 19.21 49.38 -7.09
C GLU A 791 20.60 49.43 -6.43
N ASN A 792 21.03 48.33 -5.80
CA ASN A 792 22.28 48.26 -5.05
C ASN A 792 23.40 47.48 -5.80
N ASP A 793 23.39 47.47 -7.14
CA ASP A 793 24.39 46.77 -7.97
C ASP A 793 24.62 45.29 -7.57
N GLY A 794 23.57 44.60 -7.12
CA GLY A 794 23.62 43.20 -6.71
C GLY A 794 24.12 42.95 -5.28
N ASP A 795 24.29 43.98 -4.45
CA ASP A 795 24.65 43.83 -3.02
C ASP A 795 23.48 43.23 -2.22
N PHE A 796 23.56 41.91 -1.99
CA PHE A 796 22.52 41.14 -1.30
C PHE A 796 22.29 41.60 0.15
N GLU A 797 23.34 41.91 0.90
CA GLU A 797 23.19 42.29 2.32
C GLU A 797 22.44 43.62 2.45
N LYS A 798 22.68 44.58 1.53
CA LYS A 798 21.88 45.80 1.45
C LYS A 798 20.44 45.54 1.00
N ALA A 799 20.24 44.66 0.01
CA ALA A 799 18.93 44.37 -0.54
C ALA A 799 18.02 43.60 0.45
N ALA A 800 18.59 42.65 1.18
CA ALA A 800 17.92 41.87 2.22
C ALA A 800 17.38 42.77 3.33
N GLY A 801 18.10 43.85 3.68
CA GLY A 801 17.64 44.86 4.62
C GLY A 801 17.42 44.28 6.02
N GLN A 802 16.17 44.22 6.48
CA GLN A 802 15.84 43.64 7.80
C GLN A 802 15.55 42.14 7.75
N THR A 803 15.43 41.56 6.55
CA THR A 803 15.06 40.16 6.38
C THR A 803 16.28 39.28 6.59
N THR A 804 16.20 38.41 7.60
CA THR A 804 17.32 37.53 7.98
C THR A 804 17.29 36.26 7.14
N PHE A 805 18.43 35.94 6.52
CA PHE A 805 18.63 34.71 5.77
C PHE A 805 19.57 33.76 6.50
N THR A 806 19.33 32.47 6.31
CA THR A 806 20.15 31.36 6.82
C THR A 806 20.90 30.73 5.67
N ASP A 807 22.20 30.48 5.84
CA ASP A 807 23.01 29.79 4.84
C ASP A 807 22.58 28.32 4.68
N LEU A 808 22.58 27.83 3.44
CA LEU A 808 22.46 26.43 3.10
C LEU A 808 23.82 25.86 2.74
N GLU A 809 24.13 24.69 3.30
CA GLU A 809 25.22 23.86 2.80
C GLU A 809 24.97 23.47 1.33
N ALA A 810 26.04 23.09 0.63
CA ALA A 810 25.94 22.72 -0.77
C ALA A 810 24.94 21.57 -0.97
N PHE A 811 23.94 21.78 -1.83
CA PHE A 811 22.88 20.81 -2.12
C PHE A 811 22.81 20.52 -3.61
N GLY A 812 22.21 19.39 -3.98
CA GLY A 812 22.03 19.00 -5.38
C GLY A 812 20.80 18.12 -5.57
N ARG A 813 20.53 17.72 -6.81
CA ARG A 813 19.30 16.99 -7.17
C ARG A 813 19.08 15.70 -6.39
N PHE A 814 20.13 14.92 -6.17
CA PHE A 814 20.08 13.65 -5.41
C PHE A 814 20.41 13.81 -3.92
N GLU A 815 20.93 14.97 -3.54
CA GLU A 815 21.31 15.29 -2.16
C GLU A 815 20.76 16.69 -1.83
N PRO A 816 19.43 16.82 -1.66
CA PRO A 816 18.82 18.12 -1.40
C PRO A 816 19.22 18.69 -0.03
N GLY A 817 19.79 17.87 0.87
CA GLY A 817 20.41 18.31 2.11
C GLY A 817 19.49 19.20 2.95
N ASP A 818 20.04 20.34 3.39
CA ASP A 818 19.34 21.31 4.23
C ASP A 818 18.15 21.99 3.53
N LEU A 819 18.07 21.98 2.19
CA LEU A 819 16.90 22.49 1.47
C LEU A 819 15.65 21.66 1.82
N GLN A 820 15.80 20.35 1.97
CA GLN A 820 14.72 19.47 2.42
C GLN A 820 14.60 19.45 3.95
N GLN A 821 15.71 19.36 4.68
CA GLN A 821 15.70 19.12 6.12
C GLN A 821 15.41 20.38 6.95
N LYS A 822 16.15 21.47 6.69
CA LYS A 822 16.03 22.74 7.42
C LYS A 822 14.98 23.65 6.80
N ALA A 823 15.02 23.83 5.48
CA ALA A 823 14.09 24.71 4.76
C ALA A 823 12.71 24.07 4.50
N ARG A 824 12.58 22.74 4.69
CA ARG A 824 11.30 21.99 4.66
C ARG A 824 10.49 22.17 3.37
N VAL A 825 11.18 22.37 2.24
CA VAL A 825 10.55 22.45 0.91
C VAL A 825 9.76 21.18 0.64
N SER A 826 8.49 21.33 0.25
CA SER A 826 7.58 20.20 0.08
C SER A 826 7.83 19.43 -1.22
N ASP A 827 8.03 20.17 -2.32
CA ASP A 827 8.33 19.60 -3.64
C ASP A 827 9.78 19.91 -4.02
N ILE A 828 10.67 18.97 -3.67
CA ILE A 828 12.08 19.05 -4.02
C ILE A 828 12.27 18.97 -5.54
N GLY A 829 11.44 18.23 -6.26
CA GLY A 829 11.56 18.09 -7.71
C GLY A 829 11.39 19.42 -8.42
N THR A 830 10.26 20.09 -8.19
CA THR A 830 9.97 21.41 -8.77
C THR A 830 10.90 22.49 -8.24
N ALA A 831 11.27 22.44 -6.95
CA ALA A 831 12.24 23.38 -6.41
C ALA A 831 13.61 23.24 -7.08
N MET A 832 14.11 22.02 -7.29
CA MET A 832 15.40 21.80 -7.95
C MET A 832 15.36 22.20 -9.43
N GLN A 833 14.21 22.05 -10.12
CA GLN A 833 14.03 22.58 -11.48
C GLN A 833 14.14 24.10 -11.51
N ALA A 834 13.49 24.79 -10.56
CA ALA A 834 13.57 26.24 -10.43
C ALA A 834 15.01 26.69 -10.10
N VAL A 835 15.71 25.99 -9.21
CA VAL A 835 17.12 26.27 -8.85
C VAL A 835 18.06 26.05 -10.03
N ALA A 836 17.89 24.97 -10.80
CA ALA A 836 18.74 24.67 -11.94
C ALA A 836 18.67 25.76 -13.03
N LYS A 837 17.48 26.35 -13.22
CA LYS A 837 17.19 27.43 -14.19
C LYS A 837 17.52 28.83 -13.68
N ALA A 838 17.67 29.02 -12.37
CA ALA A 838 17.93 30.33 -11.78
C ALA A 838 19.36 30.81 -12.05
N GLU A 839 19.53 32.12 -12.21
CA GLU A 839 20.85 32.75 -12.32
C GLU A 839 21.53 32.84 -10.96
N VAL A 840 22.85 32.73 -10.93
CA VAL A 840 23.63 32.96 -9.70
C VAL A 840 23.47 34.42 -9.27
N ASN A 841 23.39 34.65 -7.96
CA ASN A 841 23.11 35.94 -7.32
C ASN A 841 21.70 36.47 -7.58
N SER A 842 20.73 35.58 -7.82
CA SER A 842 19.31 35.92 -7.97
C SER A 842 18.45 35.31 -6.87
N LEU A 843 17.31 35.96 -6.60
CA LEU A 843 16.28 35.46 -5.70
C LEU A 843 15.25 34.67 -6.52
N LEU A 844 14.98 33.43 -6.10
CA LEU A 844 13.96 32.60 -6.70
C LEU A 844 12.55 33.05 -6.30
N PRO A 845 11.52 32.71 -7.10
CA PRO A 845 10.13 32.77 -6.67
C PRO A 845 9.91 31.98 -5.37
N PRO A 846 8.89 32.36 -4.55
CA PRO A 846 8.61 31.66 -3.31
C PRO A 846 8.41 30.15 -3.50
N LEU A 847 9.20 29.35 -2.79
CA LEU A 847 9.11 27.89 -2.84
C LEU A 847 8.21 27.39 -1.72
N LYS A 848 7.22 26.55 -2.07
CA LYS A 848 6.24 26.00 -1.13
C LYS A 848 6.91 25.04 -0.14
N THR A 849 6.47 25.10 1.11
CA THR A 849 6.84 24.17 2.19
C THR A 849 5.58 23.55 2.77
N SER A 850 5.76 22.57 3.67
CA SER A 850 4.64 22.01 4.44
C SER A 850 3.91 23.03 5.33
N ASN A 851 4.54 24.15 5.70
CA ASN A 851 4.02 25.12 6.69
C ASN A 851 4.09 26.59 6.23
N GLY A 852 4.15 26.85 4.92
CA GLY A 852 4.30 28.21 4.37
C GLY A 852 5.23 28.21 3.15
N TYR A 853 6.09 29.22 3.04
CA TYR A 853 6.98 29.40 1.89
C TYR A 853 8.40 29.75 2.33
N ILE A 854 9.38 29.51 1.48
CA ILE A 854 10.72 30.07 1.62
C ILE A 854 11.03 30.99 0.46
N LEU A 855 11.89 31.97 0.70
CA LEU A 855 12.62 32.67 -0.35
C LEU A 855 14.05 32.14 -0.38
N LEU A 856 14.50 31.70 -1.54
CA LEU A 856 15.83 31.15 -1.76
C LEU A 856 16.64 32.11 -2.62
N TYR A 857 17.76 32.60 -2.08
CA TYR A 857 18.76 33.36 -2.82
C TYR A 857 19.89 32.42 -3.23
N LEU A 858 20.12 32.28 -4.54
CA LEU A 858 21.14 31.40 -5.08
C LEU A 858 22.50 32.12 -5.09
N THR A 859 23.48 31.64 -4.31
CA THR A 859 24.81 32.29 -4.21
C THR A 859 25.86 31.65 -5.11
N GLY A 860 25.66 30.39 -5.52
CA GLY A 860 26.64 29.70 -6.33
C GLY A 860 26.11 28.44 -6.99
N LYS A 861 26.69 28.13 -8.14
CA LYS A 861 26.42 26.96 -8.97
C LYS A 861 27.75 26.37 -9.41
N SER A 862 27.98 25.09 -9.15
CA SER A 862 29.24 24.41 -9.46
C SER A 862 29.01 22.96 -9.85
N ILE A 863 29.81 22.45 -10.77
CA ILE A 863 29.90 21.01 -11.05
C ILE A 863 31.16 20.51 -10.35
N PRO A 864 31.05 19.57 -9.39
CA PRO A 864 32.23 18.99 -8.76
C PRO A 864 33.12 18.29 -9.80
N ASP A 865 34.42 18.58 -9.78
CA ASP A 865 35.39 17.97 -10.71
C ASP A 865 36.06 16.74 -10.09
N ASP A 866 35.25 15.77 -9.70
CA ASP A 866 35.69 14.49 -9.14
C ASP A 866 35.28 13.30 -10.05
N GLU A 867 35.93 12.15 -9.85
CA GLU A 867 35.72 10.95 -10.67
C GLU A 867 34.27 10.44 -10.61
N ASN A 868 33.60 10.53 -9.45
CA ASN A 868 32.22 10.08 -9.31
C ASN A 868 31.28 10.99 -10.12
N SER A 869 31.48 12.31 -10.06
CA SER A 869 30.68 13.27 -10.84
C SER A 869 30.84 13.08 -12.34
N ARG A 870 32.06 12.82 -12.83
CA ARG A 870 32.30 12.51 -14.26
C ARG A 870 31.65 11.20 -14.68
N SER A 871 31.77 10.15 -13.87
CA SER A 871 31.13 8.85 -14.12
C SER A 871 29.59 8.97 -14.11
N LEU A 872 29.04 9.71 -13.16
CA LEU A 872 27.59 9.94 -13.07
C LEU A 872 27.07 10.72 -14.29
N MET A 873 27.79 11.75 -14.77
CA MET A 873 27.41 12.46 -16.00
C MET A 873 27.39 11.55 -17.22
N GLU A 874 28.36 10.63 -17.36
CA GLU A 874 28.37 9.67 -18.47
C GLU A 874 27.20 8.69 -18.37
N ASN A 875 26.90 8.19 -17.17
CA ASN A 875 25.75 7.31 -16.92
C ASN A 875 24.42 8.01 -17.22
N VAL A 876 24.27 9.25 -16.76
CA VAL A 876 23.08 10.08 -17.02
C VAL A 876 22.94 10.37 -18.52
N ARG A 877 24.03 10.71 -19.21
CA ARG A 877 24.02 10.93 -20.67
C ARG A 877 23.53 9.67 -21.39
N ASN A 878 24.04 8.50 -21.02
CA ASN A 878 23.60 7.22 -21.60
C ASN A 878 22.13 6.92 -21.28
N TYR A 879 21.69 7.19 -20.05
CA TYR A 879 20.30 7.04 -19.63
C TYR A 879 19.35 7.95 -20.43
N LEU A 880 19.63 9.25 -20.50
CA LEU A 880 18.83 10.23 -21.25
C LEU A 880 18.82 9.92 -22.74
N LEU A 881 19.96 9.47 -23.30
CA LEU A 881 20.01 9.03 -24.69
C LEU A 881 19.06 7.85 -24.91
N GLN A 882 19.12 6.83 -24.06
CA GLN A 882 18.25 5.67 -24.17
C GLN A 882 16.78 6.04 -23.98
N GLN A 883 16.47 6.95 -23.06
CA GLN A 883 15.13 7.47 -22.84
C GLN A 883 14.61 8.22 -24.08
N ASN A 884 15.43 9.09 -24.69
CA ASN A 884 15.07 9.84 -25.89
C ASN A 884 14.87 8.90 -27.10
N LYS A 885 15.71 7.88 -27.23
CA LYS A 885 15.52 6.81 -28.23
C LYS A 885 14.19 6.08 -28.01
N GLN A 886 13.88 5.71 -26.77
CA GLN A 886 12.62 5.04 -26.44
C GLN A 886 11.41 5.94 -26.73
N LYS A 887 11.46 7.24 -26.39
CA LYS A 887 10.41 8.21 -26.71
C LYS A 887 10.18 8.32 -28.22
N ALA A 888 11.26 8.37 -29.01
CA ALA A 888 11.19 8.41 -30.47
C ALA A 888 10.54 7.13 -31.03
N LEU A 889 10.93 5.96 -30.52
CA LEU A 889 10.32 4.67 -30.89
C LEU A 889 8.84 4.61 -30.52
N THR A 890 8.48 4.95 -29.29
CA THR A 890 7.07 4.98 -28.84
C THR A 890 6.23 5.89 -29.75
N SER A 891 6.70 7.10 -30.02
CA SER A 891 6.02 8.04 -30.93
C SER A 891 5.88 7.46 -32.35
N PHE A 892 6.92 6.78 -32.83
CA PHE A 892 6.91 6.11 -34.13
C PHE A 892 5.87 4.98 -34.18
N TYR A 893 5.80 4.10 -33.18
CA TYR A 893 4.79 3.04 -33.12
C TYR A 893 3.37 3.58 -33.00
N GLN A 894 3.14 4.61 -32.18
CA GLN A 894 1.84 5.27 -32.06
C GLN A 894 1.40 5.88 -33.39
N ARG A 895 2.31 6.50 -34.14
CA ARG A 895 2.04 6.99 -35.49
C ARG A 895 1.65 5.84 -36.42
N LEU A 896 2.41 4.75 -36.42
CA LEU A 896 2.11 3.59 -37.27
C LEU A 896 0.77 2.94 -36.93
N GLU A 897 0.43 2.88 -35.65
CA GLU A 897 -0.86 2.41 -35.16
C GLU A 897 -2.00 3.29 -35.67
N ALA A 898 -1.89 4.61 -35.52
CA ALA A 898 -2.89 5.54 -36.03
C ALA A 898 -3.03 5.45 -37.56
N GLU A 899 -1.92 5.38 -38.30
CA GLU A 899 -1.91 5.20 -39.76
C GLU A 899 -2.51 3.85 -40.20
N SER A 900 -2.43 2.82 -39.35
CA SER A 900 -2.94 1.48 -39.66
C SER A 900 -4.46 1.36 -39.65
N ASN A 901 -5.15 2.30 -38.98
CA ASN A 901 -6.60 2.31 -38.82
C ASN A 901 -7.13 0.90 -38.45
N THR A 902 -6.46 0.24 -37.49
CA THR A 902 -6.81 -1.11 -37.07
C THR A 902 -8.19 -1.10 -36.41
N GLN A 903 -9.07 -1.98 -36.86
CA GLN A 903 -10.41 -2.19 -36.30
C GLN A 903 -10.44 -3.59 -35.70
N LEU A 904 -10.51 -3.70 -34.37
CA LEU A 904 -10.57 -4.98 -33.65
C LEU A 904 -11.96 -5.18 -33.01
N PRO A 905 -12.38 -6.43 -32.77
CA PRO A 905 -13.59 -6.74 -32.00
C PRO A 905 -13.52 -6.21 -30.56
N GLU A 906 -14.69 -5.98 -29.93
CA GLU A 906 -14.79 -5.68 -28.50
C GLU A 906 -14.10 -6.78 -27.67
N GLY A 907 -13.23 -6.38 -26.72
CA GLY A 907 -12.39 -7.28 -25.92
C GLY A 907 -10.96 -7.51 -26.44
N LEU A 908 -10.63 -7.05 -27.66
CA LEU A 908 -9.25 -7.00 -28.18
C LEU A 908 -8.75 -5.57 -28.44
N ASN A 909 -9.58 -4.56 -28.16
CA ASN A 909 -9.16 -3.17 -28.20
C ASN A 909 -8.28 -2.89 -26.99
N ASP A 910 -7.14 -2.23 -27.22
CA ASP A 910 -6.15 -1.92 -26.18
C ASP A 910 -6.81 -1.02 -25.10
N HIS A 911 -7.26 -1.63 -24.00
CA HIS A 911 -7.78 -0.91 -22.84
C HIS A 911 -6.65 -0.37 -21.94
N ASN A 912 -5.40 -0.73 -22.24
CA ASN A 912 -4.22 -0.28 -21.54
C ASN A 912 -3.44 0.66 -22.46
N GLY A 913 -3.77 1.94 -22.42
CA GLY A 913 -2.91 2.98 -22.98
C GLY A 913 -1.51 2.83 -22.40
N ARG A 914 -0.59 2.33 -23.22
CA ARG A 914 0.86 2.45 -23.01
C ARG A 914 1.32 3.86 -23.41
#